data_AF-A0A524F996-F1
#
_entry.id   AF-A0A524F996-F1
#
_cell.length_a   1.000
_cell.length_b   1.000
_cell.length_c   1.000
_cell.angle_alpha   90.00
_cell.angle_beta   90.00
_cell.angle_gamma   90.00
#
_symmetry.space_group_name_H-M   'P 1'
#
loop_
_entity.id
_entity.type
_entity.pdbx_description
1 polymer ?
#
loop_
_entity_poly.entity_id
_entity_poly.type
_entity_poly.pdbx_seq_one_letter_code
_entity_poly.pdbx_strand_id
1 'polypeptide(L)'
;MSRYNDENMGYIIKDMLIYGYNFNFLKDKLVKLLNESDINKYNLKIILKIVPPDVNNDVFYEFCQKGIIKSHQQNEILVKIRKLIKGALDKNLNQSFTRFPKFKENVKVKLSSQLRKFIISIKIKNIEVFNEKSIFTLINQFNDKSLGYCNLIKIIIFKVSKDKQEQKQYFQDYLTPYRLVDNPSMITINEMEKVLNFYSHPLVKEILDLHFFPYGKDCPIKTEITIDILKEDTAPQKRRRLQMISGNYVNFHELYTKFTTQAEFIKFIRENKILAFYPGVRSVLRDHMVSCLIDIDMSKFLRDLIDEQTLWSFTLTLTREIIENAKKFGLKKPLVIFSGKRGVHLLWRLTPDCVSDQYKYINKWQVYLLPAQKTLTTNLKSLLHNKFTFFRVIMEAILLYTIYTLEGDKIQEEIQSKLGLIRVLDLFILSPFAENSDIAILLDTSANNASVHRIFSFHPSSGRIAIPITEPKNREIIKGFEDYEYLMEESKSEKILENLNNGDYLRYFQVPPYITKDDLERLLRPDALLPYIAFIVRFSERWATDRTQGSYNYWIKLYSLKMYYGYILNELMLIDFETDTKEELENAHKMTIDLFKNSNLNSGKHSIFYINKFFNQKISYRALNRKLTDFYNWEFYYELKYEELMKMDPSKIKVFMKDQEERRKFLKKFYILQNIVETWANYYSEIIIINPELRTEIKDKALELYHRRLVHLKKRLEELNLENISSLRLKNLADLAHIICLYNILIEFKRYFLRAWIYE
;
A
#
# COMPACT_ATOMS: atom_id res chain seq x y z
N MET A 1 -38.50 -8.68 2.33
CA MET A 1 -38.55 -7.39 3.07
C MET A 1 -37.29 -7.09 3.91
N SER A 2 -36.17 -7.83 3.80
CA SER A 2 -35.03 -7.68 4.74
C SER A 2 -33.93 -6.66 4.36
N ARG A 3 -33.63 -6.43 3.07
CA ARG A 3 -32.56 -5.48 2.68
C ARG A 3 -32.97 -4.00 2.72
N TYR A 4 -34.23 -3.69 2.37
CA TYR A 4 -34.73 -2.31 2.36
C TYR A 4 -34.85 -1.71 3.77
N ASN A 5 -35.18 -2.54 4.77
CA ASN A 5 -35.20 -2.12 6.18
C ASN A 5 -33.79 -1.89 6.74
N ASP A 6 -32.80 -2.69 6.34
CA ASP A 6 -31.42 -2.54 6.80
C ASP A 6 -30.75 -1.25 6.30
N GLU A 7 -30.94 -0.90 5.02
CA GLU A 7 -30.41 0.35 4.45
C GLU A 7 -31.06 1.58 5.11
N ASN A 8 -32.39 1.58 5.25
CA ASN A 8 -33.11 2.67 5.94
C ASN A 8 -32.67 2.84 7.39
N MET A 9 -32.51 1.76 8.15
CA MET A 9 -31.96 1.83 9.51
C MET A 9 -30.53 2.37 9.52
N GLY A 10 -29.70 2.01 8.55
CA GLY A 10 -28.34 2.55 8.40
C GLY A 10 -28.31 4.06 8.19
N TYR A 11 -29.26 4.61 7.41
CA TYR A 11 -29.39 6.06 7.23
C TYR A 11 -29.85 6.75 8.53
N ILE A 12 -30.86 6.21 9.21
CA ILE A 12 -31.35 6.76 10.49
C ILE A 12 -30.22 6.81 11.53
N ILE A 13 -29.46 5.72 11.69
CA ILE A 13 -28.34 5.67 12.64
C ILE A 13 -27.28 6.73 12.31
N LYS A 14 -26.99 6.97 11.01
CA LYS A 14 -26.05 8.02 10.61
C LYS A 14 -26.57 9.41 10.93
N ASP A 15 -27.86 9.66 10.71
CA ASP A 15 -28.48 10.96 10.99
C ASP A 15 -28.55 11.25 12.50
N MET A 16 -28.59 10.22 13.37
CA MET A 16 -28.51 10.39 14.82
C MET A 16 -27.12 10.80 15.35
N LEU A 17 -26.07 10.80 14.54
CA LEU A 17 -24.73 11.18 15.00
C LEU A 17 -24.58 12.70 15.07
N ILE A 18 -25.07 13.28 16.18
CA ILE A 18 -25.12 14.73 16.40
C ILE A 18 -24.00 15.20 17.34
N TYR A 19 -23.57 14.34 18.27
CA TYR A 19 -22.57 14.68 19.29
C TYR A 19 -21.20 14.03 19.04
N GLY A 20 -20.16 14.64 19.61
CA GLY A 20 -18.82 14.07 19.77
C GLY A 20 -18.29 14.31 21.19
N TYR A 21 -17.13 13.74 21.51
CA TYR A 21 -16.48 13.93 22.82
C TYR A 21 -15.13 14.64 22.69
N ASN A 22 -14.87 15.59 23.59
CA ASN A 22 -13.63 16.35 23.64
C ASN A 22 -12.75 15.88 24.80
N PHE A 23 -11.55 15.39 24.47
CA PHE A 23 -10.58 14.91 25.45
C PHE A 23 -9.59 16.00 25.89
N ASN A 24 -9.59 17.19 25.28
CA ASN A 24 -8.54 18.20 25.45
C ASN A 24 -8.32 18.66 26.90
N PHE A 25 -9.36 18.66 27.74
CA PHE A 25 -9.22 19.00 29.16
C PHE A 25 -8.26 18.07 29.93
N LEU A 26 -8.00 16.88 29.41
CA LEU A 26 -7.05 15.93 30.02
C LEU A 26 -5.60 16.39 29.88
N LYS A 27 -5.27 17.24 28.89
CA LYS A 27 -3.89 17.66 28.65
C LYS A 27 -3.29 18.29 29.91
N ASP A 28 -3.94 19.32 30.45
CA ASP A 28 -3.43 20.04 31.63
C ASP A 28 -3.34 19.14 32.86
N LYS A 29 -4.29 18.20 33.01
CA LYS A 29 -4.30 17.23 34.12
C LYS A 29 -3.14 16.24 34.01
N LEU A 30 -2.82 15.79 32.79
CA LEU A 30 -1.68 14.92 32.51
C LEU A 30 -0.35 15.65 32.70
N VAL A 31 -0.21 16.89 32.22
CA VAL A 31 1.00 17.70 32.43
C VAL A 31 1.29 17.83 33.92
N LYS A 32 0.28 18.20 34.71
CA LYS A 32 0.43 18.32 36.17
C LYS A 32 0.87 17.01 36.81
N LEU A 33 0.31 15.88 36.38
CA LEU A 33 0.63 14.55 36.89
C LEU A 33 2.07 14.13 36.56
N LEU A 34 2.50 14.39 35.34
CA LEU A 34 3.80 13.94 34.82
C LEU A 34 4.95 14.79 35.34
N ASN A 35 4.68 16.01 35.78
CA ASN A 35 5.67 16.88 36.42
C ASN A 35 5.85 16.64 37.92
N GLU A 36 5.13 15.66 38.50
CA GLU A 36 5.33 15.30 39.92
C GLU A 36 6.68 14.56 40.09
N SER A 37 7.49 15.03 41.04
CA SER A 37 8.87 14.54 41.28
C SER A 37 9.00 13.04 41.52
N ASP A 38 7.91 12.37 41.96
CA ASP A 38 7.87 10.95 42.27
C ASP A 38 7.34 10.07 41.14
N ILE A 39 6.92 10.63 40.00
CA ILE A 39 6.15 9.92 38.96
C ILE A 39 6.88 8.69 38.42
N ASN A 40 8.21 8.72 38.35
CA ASN A 40 9.05 7.63 37.86
C ASN A 40 8.98 6.36 38.74
N LYS A 41 8.49 6.48 39.98
CA LYS A 41 8.24 5.35 40.89
C LYS A 41 6.90 4.64 40.61
N TYR A 42 6.09 5.16 39.69
CA TYR A 42 4.75 4.68 39.41
C TYR A 42 4.59 4.24 37.95
N ASN A 43 3.65 3.32 37.76
CA ASN A 43 3.01 3.05 36.48
C ASN A 43 1.70 3.83 36.42
N LEU A 44 1.23 4.15 35.22
CA LEU A 44 -0.07 4.79 35.03
C LEU A 44 -1.13 3.75 34.66
N LYS A 45 -2.31 3.85 35.25
CA LYS A 45 -3.49 3.08 34.83
C LYS A 45 -4.65 4.03 34.56
N ILE A 46 -5.11 4.05 33.33
CA ILE A 46 -6.24 4.87 32.87
C ILE A 46 -7.42 3.93 32.58
N ILE A 47 -8.61 4.30 33.04
CA ILE A 47 -9.85 3.56 32.83
C ILE A 47 -10.86 4.47 32.14
N LEU A 48 -11.34 4.07 30.96
CA LEU A 48 -12.50 4.65 30.29
C LEU A 48 -13.72 3.75 30.55
N LYS A 49 -14.75 4.28 31.21
CA LYS A 49 -16.04 3.61 31.38
C LYS A 49 -17.05 4.26 30.46
N ILE A 50 -17.52 3.52 29.47
CA ILE A 50 -18.39 3.98 28.39
C ILE A 50 -19.78 3.37 28.61
N VAL A 51 -20.79 4.22 28.69
CA VAL A 51 -22.20 3.85 28.83
C VAL A 51 -22.86 4.02 27.45
N PRO A 52 -23.17 2.94 26.74
CA PRO A 52 -23.86 3.00 25.45
C PRO A 52 -25.28 3.53 25.61
N PRO A 53 -25.94 3.96 24.50
CA PRO A 53 -27.28 4.52 24.57
C PRO A 53 -28.32 3.48 24.97
N ASP A 54 -29.41 3.99 25.52
CA ASP A 54 -30.65 3.29 25.82
C ASP A 54 -31.85 4.11 25.31
N VAL A 55 -33.06 3.64 25.61
CA VAL A 55 -34.31 4.29 25.19
C VAL A 55 -34.50 5.70 25.77
N ASN A 56 -33.74 6.05 26.82
CA ASN A 56 -33.79 7.35 27.47
C ASN A 56 -32.70 8.30 26.97
N ASN A 57 -31.93 7.91 25.95
CA ASN A 57 -30.99 8.82 25.30
C ASN A 57 -31.75 9.95 24.58
N ASP A 58 -31.41 11.21 24.86
CA ASP A 58 -32.14 12.38 24.36
C ASP A 58 -32.24 12.41 22.82
N VAL A 59 -31.15 12.08 22.12
CA VAL A 59 -31.13 12.05 20.65
C VAL A 59 -32.03 10.93 20.12
N PHE A 60 -31.95 9.75 20.72
CA PHE A 60 -32.81 8.64 20.34
C PHE A 60 -34.29 8.96 20.57
N TYR A 61 -34.60 9.59 21.70
CA TYR A 61 -35.95 10.02 22.05
C TYR A 61 -36.47 11.09 21.08
N GLU A 62 -35.66 12.07 20.70
CA GLU A 62 -35.99 13.09 19.70
C GLU A 62 -36.39 12.45 18.35
N PHE A 63 -35.62 11.47 17.86
CA PHE A 63 -35.92 10.77 16.61
C PHE A 63 -37.19 9.89 16.70
N CYS A 64 -37.52 9.37 17.88
CA CYS A 64 -38.78 8.67 18.12
C CYS A 64 -39.96 9.65 18.10
N GLN A 65 -39.83 10.83 18.74
CA GLN A 65 -40.87 11.85 18.75
C GLN A 65 -41.16 12.41 17.36
N LYS A 66 -40.13 12.60 16.52
CA LYS A 66 -40.27 13.03 15.13
C LYS A 66 -40.89 11.96 14.20
N GLY A 67 -41.22 10.78 14.72
CA GLY A 67 -41.79 9.66 13.94
C GLY A 67 -40.81 9.03 12.95
N ILE A 68 -39.53 9.40 13.00
CA ILE A 68 -38.46 8.87 12.14
C ILE A 68 -38.15 7.42 12.54
N ILE A 69 -38.11 7.15 13.86
CA ILE A 69 -37.97 5.81 14.42
C ILE A 69 -39.34 5.29 14.85
N LYS A 70 -39.82 4.22 14.21
CA LYS A 70 -41.07 3.55 14.60
C LYS A 70 -40.85 2.67 15.84
N SER A 71 -41.90 2.50 16.65
CA SER A 71 -41.85 1.72 17.91
C SER A 71 -41.23 0.32 17.76
N HIS A 72 -41.59 -0.42 16.71
CA HIS A 72 -41.04 -1.75 16.43
C HIS A 72 -39.56 -1.76 15.99
N GLN A 73 -38.99 -0.61 15.61
CA GLN A 73 -37.59 -0.48 15.17
C GLN A 73 -36.64 -0.11 16.32
N GLN A 74 -37.17 0.36 17.45
CA GLN A 74 -36.38 0.97 18.52
C GLN A 74 -35.29 0.04 19.07
N ASN A 75 -35.67 -1.19 19.45
CA ASN A 75 -34.73 -2.16 20.00
C ASN A 75 -33.66 -2.57 18.98
N GLU A 76 -34.03 -2.71 17.71
CA GLU A 76 -33.09 -3.11 16.66
C GLU A 76 -32.04 -2.01 16.40
N ILE A 77 -32.46 -0.75 16.37
CA ILE A 77 -31.57 0.41 16.23
C ILE A 77 -30.60 0.49 17.42
N LEU A 78 -31.08 0.37 18.66
CA LEU A 78 -30.22 0.37 19.85
C LEU A 78 -29.21 -0.79 19.85
N VAL A 79 -29.61 -1.98 19.42
CA VAL A 79 -28.71 -3.13 19.28
C VAL A 79 -27.65 -2.85 18.20
N LYS A 80 -28.03 -2.29 17.05
CA LYS A 80 -27.09 -1.91 15.98
C LYS A 80 -26.10 -0.85 16.46
N ILE A 81 -26.55 0.20 17.15
CA ILE A 81 -25.67 1.23 17.71
C ILE A 81 -24.70 0.65 18.75
N ARG A 82 -25.18 -0.20 19.67
CA ARG A 82 -24.31 -0.88 20.65
C ARG A 82 -23.25 -1.75 19.98
N LYS A 83 -23.61 -2.47 18.91
CA LYS A 83 -22.67 -3.25 18.10
C LYS A 83 -21.67 -2.35 17.39
N LEU A 84 -22.08 -1.18 16.88
CA LEU A 84 -21.19 -0.19 16.26
C LEU A 84 -20.17 0.36 17.27
N ILE A 85 -20.61 0.77 18.46
CA ILE A 85 -19.72 1.24 19.54
C ILE A 85 -18.74 0.14 19.92
N LYS A 86 -19.24 -1.08 20.22
CA LYS A 86 -18.38 -2.20 20.58
C LYS A 86 -17.38 -2.51 19.47
N GLY A 87 -17.84 -2.56 18.23
CA GLY A 87 -16.99 -2.81 17.05
C GLY A 87 -15.91 -1.75 16.87
N ALA A 88 -16.21 -0.48 17.11
CA ALA A 88 -15.22 0.60 17.08
C ALA A 88 -14.18 0.47 18.21
N LEU A 89 -14.61 0.12 19.42
CA LEU A 89 -13.70 -0.13 20.53
C LEU A 89 -12.81 -1.36 20.29
N ASP A 90 -13.40 -2.46 19.85
CA ASP A 90 -12.70 -3.69 19.46
C ASP A 90 -11.70 -3.40 18.33
N LYS A 91 -12.10 -2.59 17.33
CA LYS A 91 -11.21 -2.10 16.27
C LYS A 91 -10.02 -1.35 16.87
N ASN A 92 -10.25 -0.35 17.72
CA ASN A 92 -9.19 0.46 18.31
C ASN A 92 -8.25 -0.33 19.25
N LEU A 93 -8.71 -1.45 19.82
CA LEU A 93 -7.86 -2.37 20.59
C LEU A 93 -7.00 -3.26 19.70
N ASN A 94 -7.59 -3.74 18.61
CA ASN A 94 -6.90 -4.54 17.60
C ASN A 94 -5.96 -3.67 16.74
N GLN A 95 -6.17 -2.34 16.74
CA GLN A 95 -5.23 -1.35 16.25
C GLN A 95 -3.98 -1.34 17.13
N SER A 96 -3.06 -2.19 16.72
CA SER A 96 -1.81 -2.46 17.38
C SER A 96 -0.89 -1.23 17.32
N PHE A 97 -1.02 -0.30 18.29
CA PHE A 97 0.10 0.59 18.68
C PHE A 97 1.34 -0.25 19.08
N THR A 98 1.10 -1.52 19.41
CA THR A 98 2.02 -2.67 19.39
C THR A 98 2.90 -2.79 18.13
N ARG A 99 2.57 -2.12 17.02
CA ARG A 99 3.40 -1.98 15.82
C ARG A 99 4.67 -1.18 16.09
N PHE A 100 4.57 -0.18 16.95
CA PHE A 100 5.68 0.67 17.33
C PHE A 100 6.34 0.10 18.59
N PRO A 101 7.64 -0.28 18.54
CA PRO A 101 8.34 -0.93 19.65
C PRO A 101 8.16 -0.21 20.99
N LYS A 102 8.25 1.13 20.98
CA LYS A 102 8.07 1.98 22.16
C LYS A 102 6.74 1.74 22.88
N PHE A 103 5.64 1.63 22.14
CA PHE A 103 4.31 1.40 22.71
C PHE A 103 4.06 -0.08 23.01
N LYS A 104 4.59 -1.00 22.19
CA LYS A 104 4.45 -2.45 22.36
C LYS A 104 4.96 -2.96 23.71
N GLU A 105 6.11 -2.46 24.13
CA GLU A 105 6.79 -2.93 25.35
C GLU A 105 6.17 -2.33 26.61
N ASN A 106 5.66 -1.10 26.51
CA ASN A 106 5.29 -0.30 27.66
C ASN A 106 3.78 -0.13 27.86
N VAL A 107 2.94 -0.40 26.86
CA VAL A 107 1.49 -0.20 26.96
C VAL A 107 0.74 -1.52 26.90
N LYS A 108 -0.18 -1.73 27.85
CA LYS A 108 -1.15 -2.85 27.84
C LYS A 108 -2.57 -2.31 27.89
N VAL A 109 -3.40 -2.67 26.93
CA VAL A 109 -4.82 -2.29 26.92
C VAL A 109 -5.70 -3.53 27.06
N LYS A 110 -6.78 -3.41 27.83
CA LYS A 110 -7.81 -4.45 27.98
C LYS A 110 -9.19 -3.84 27.86
N LEU A 111 -10.08 -4.50 27.13
CA LEU A 111 -11.51 -4.21 27.15
C LEU A 111 -12.24 -5.29 27.92
N SER A 112 -13.21 -4.86 28.70
CA SER A 112 -14.19 -5.74 29.34
C SER A 112 -15.58 -5.18 29.16
N SER A 113 -16.56 -6.06 28.96
CA SER A 113 -17.97 -5.72 28.97
C SER A 113 -18.56 -6.16 30.31
N GLN A 114 -19.07 -5.21 31.10
CA GLN A 114 -19.68 -5.48 32.41
C GLN A 114 -21.01 -4.72 32.51
N LEU A 115 -22.10 -5.39 32.90
CA LEU A 115 -23.35 -4.74 33.31
C LEU A 115 -23.82 -3.62 32.35
N ARG A 116 -23.90 -3.92 31.04
CA ARG A 116 -24.27 -2.95 29.96
C ARG A 116 -23.29 -1.79 29.74
N LYS A 117 -22.06 -1.86 30.24
CA LYS A 117 -20.99 -0.86 30.06
C LYS A 117 -19.79 -1.49 29.36
N PHE A 118 -19.05 -0.66 28.62
CA PHE A 118 -17.73 -1.02 28.10
C PHE A 118 -16.66 -0.37 28.96
N ILE A 119 -15.68 -1.14 29.42
CA ILE A 119 -14.58 -0.66 30.26
C ILE A 119 -13.27 -0.93 29.56
N ILE A 120 -12.56 0.14 29.19
CA ILE A 120 -11.22 0.09 28.62
C ILE A 120 -10.23 0.44 29.72
N SER A 121 -9.28 -0.45 29.99
CA SER A 121 -8.19 -0.25 30.93
C SER A 121 -6.87 -0.17 30.16
N ILE A 122 -6.24 1.00 30.17
CA ILE A 122 -4.92 1.27 29.59
C ILE A 122 -3.90 1.31 30.72
N LYS A 123 -2.92 0.42 30.71
CA LYS A 123 -1.80 0.41 31.65
C LYS A 123 -0.53 0.82 30.91
N ILE A 124 0.10 1.91 31.36
CA ILE A 124 1.37 2.42 30.85
C ILE A 124 2.45 2.11 31.89
N LYS A 125 3.44 1.32 31.47
CA LYS A 125 4.66 1.01 32.22
C LYS A 125 5.77 1.97 31.81
N ASN A 126 6.77 2.10 32.68
CA ASN A 126 7.96 2.93 32.41
C ASN A 126 7.58 4.31 31.86
N ILE A 127 6.77 5.04 32.63
CA ILE A 127 6.17 6.30 32.21
C ILE A 127 7.21 7.33 31.77
N GLU A 128 8.44 7.24 32.31
CA GLU A 128 9.62 8.02 31.94
C GLU A 128 9.97 7.96 30.43
N VAL A 129 9.52 6.93 29.71
CA VAL A 129 9.74 6.79 28.26
C VAL A 129 8.76 7.65 27.44
N PHE A 130 7.66 8.11 28.05
CA PHE A 130 6.60 8.87 27.39
C PHE A 130 6.51 10.30 27.93
N ASN A 131 6.37 11.26 27.01
CA ASN A 131 5.95 12.60 27.37
C ASN A 131 4.40 12.70 27.41
N GLU A 132 3.91 13.84 27.89
CA GLU A 132 2.48 14.17 27.97
C GLU A 132 1.75 13.99 26.63
N LYS A 133 2.37 14.45 25.52
CA LYS A 133 1.80 14.37 24.17
C LYS A 133 1.59 12.92 23.75
N SER A 134 2.52 12.02 24.09
CA SER A 134 2.41 10.59 23.80
C SER A 134 1.26 9.92 24.55
N ILE A 135 1.13 10.21 25.85
CA ILE A 135 0.08 9.64 26.70
C ILE A 135 -1.29 10.17 26.28
N PHE A 136 -1.38 11.47 26.01
CA PHE A 136 -2.61 12.09 25.51
C PHE A 136 -3.05 11.47 24.18
N THR A 137 -2.12 11.32 23.23
CA THR A 137 -2.39 10.71 21.93
C THR A 137 -2.91 9.28 22.04
N LEU A 138 -2.31 8.47 22.93
CA LEU A 138 -2.76 7.11 23.22
C LEU A 138 -4.21 7.07 23.73
N ILE A 139 -4.59 8.01 24.62
CA ILE A 139 -5.97 8.10 25.10
C ILE A 139 -6.90 8.56 23.98
N ASN A 140 -6.48 9.57 23.20
CA ASN A 140 -7.29 10.16 22.12
C ASN A 140 -7.51 9.20 20.94
N GLN A 141 -6.72 8.13 20.81
CA GLN A 141 -6.97 7.06 19.84
C GLN A 141 -8.35 6.40 20.04
N PHE A 142 -8.84 6.36 21.29
CA PHE A 142 -10.16 5.82 21.59
C PHE A 142 -11.30 6.80 21.31
N ASN A 143 -11.01 8.05 20.93
CA ASN A 143 -12.00 9.05 20.57
C ASN A 143 -12.58 8.82 19.15
N ASP A 144 -13.32 7.72 19.00
CA ASP A 144 -14.00 7.36 17.75
C ASP A 144 -15.34 8.10 17.61
N LYS A 145 -15.76 8.40 16.38
CA LYS A 145 -17.02 9.08 16.10
C LYS A 145 -18.23 8.31 16.65
N SER A 146 -18.22 6.98 16.64
CA SER A 146 -19.30 6.16 17.19
C SER A 146 -19.50 6.35 18.70
N LEU A 147 -18.49 6.87 19.41
CA LEU A 147 -18.69 7.25 20.80
C LEU A 147 -19.75 8.34 20.94
N GLY A 148 -19.97 9.18 19.92
CA GLY A 148 -21.02 10.21 19.92
C GLY A 148 -22.45 9.70 20.17
N TYR A 149 -22.68 8.39 20.05
CA TYR A 149 -23.95 7.76 20.42
C TYR A 149 -24.08 7.45 21.92
N CYS A 150 -23.01 7.54 22.71
CA CYS A 150 -23.00 7.12 24.11
C CYS A 150 -23.75 8.13 25.00
N ASN A 151 -24.34 7.63 26.10
CA ASN A 151 -24.94 8.50 27.11
C ASN A 151 -23.86 9.20 27.94
N LEU A 152 -22.78 8.47 28.26
CA LEU A 152 -21.78 8.93 29.20
C LEU A 152 -20.43 8.25 28.96
N ILE A 153 -19.35 9.02 29.11
CA ILE A 153 -18.00 8.48 29.17
C ILE A 153 -17.31 9.04 30.41
N LYS A 154 -16.87 8.15 31.30
CA LYS A 154 -16.14 8.48 32.52
C LYS A 154 -14.69 8.07 32.36
N ILE A 155 -13.77 8.97 32.69
CA ILE A 155 -12.32 8.70 32.74
C ILE A 155 -11.84 8.69 34.19
N ILE A 156 -10.98 7.71 34.50
CA ILE A 156 -10.35 7.59 35.83
C ILE A 156 -8.86 7.30 35.63
N ILE A 157 -7.99 8.05 36.28
CA ILE A 157 -6.54 7.89 36.21
C ILE A 157 -6.01 7.51 37.59
N PHE A 158 -5.18 6.47 37.62
CA PHE A 158 -4.53 5.97 38.82
C PHE A 158 -3.01 5.94 38.68
N LYS A 159 -2.31 6.27 39.75
CA LYS A 159 -0.90 5.91 39.97
C LYS A 159 -0.84 4.52 40.60
N VAL A 160 -0.03 3.63 40.06
CA VAL A 160 0.19 2.27 40.58
C VAL A 160 1.66 2.13 40.90
N SER A 161 2.03 1.95 42.17
CA SER A 161 3.46 1.86 42.54
C SER A 161 4.14 0.69 41.78
N LYS A 162 5.41 0.89 41.38
CA LYS A 162 6.21 -0.16 40.74
C LYS A 162 6.53 -1.28 41.73
N ASP A 163 6.76 -0.93 43.00
CA ASP A 163 7.23 -1.84 44.05
C ASP A 163 6.11 -2.36 44.95
N LYS A 164 5.07 -1.55 45.15
CA LYS A 164 3.89 -1.91 45.96
C LYS A 164 2.69 -2.06 45.03
N GLN A 165 1.86 -3.10 45.20
CA GLN A 165 0.60 -3.22 44.45
C GLN A 165 -0.46 -2.16 44.85
N GLU A 166 -0.06 -1.11 45.58
CA GLU A 166 -0.91 0.01 45.95
C GLU A 166 -1.28 0.84 44.71
N GLN A 167 -2.59 1.09 44.56
CA GLN A 167 -3.19 1.88 43.50
C GLN A 167 -3.84 3.13 44.12
N LYS A 168 -3.33 4.33 43.82
CA LYS A 168 -3.88 5.61 44.26
C LYS A 168 -4.62 6.29 43.11
N GLN A 169 -5.87 6.68 43.31
CA GLN A 169 -6.61 7.47 42.32
C GLN A 169 -6.06 8.89 42.28
N TYR A 170 -5.72 9.36 41.08
CA TYR A 170 -5.24 10.71 40.84
C TYR A 170 -6.36 11.62 40.34
N PHE A 171 -7.13 11.15 39.36
CA PHE A 171 -8.13 11.96 38.69
C PHE A 171 -9.36 11.14 38.30
N GLN A 172 -10.52 11.76 38.35
CA GLN A 172 -11.77 11.19 37.87
C GLN A 172 -12.66 12.30 37.32
N ASP A 173 -13.19 12.11 36.11
CA ASP A 173 -14.11 13.05 35.50
C ASP A 173 -15.00 12.41 34.42
N TYR A 174 -15.99 13.15 33.93
CA TYR A 174 -16.86 12.78 32.82
C TYR A 174 -16.51 13.60 31.58
N LEU A 175 -16.47 12.96 30.41
CA LEU A 175 -16.29 13.69 29.15
C LEU A 175 -17.58 14.45 28.83
N THR A 176 -17.45 15.74 28.57
CA THR A 176 -18.56 16.58 28.09
C THR A 176 -18.79 16.33 26.59
N PRO A 177 -20.01 15.96 26.17
CA PRO A 177 -20.34 15.91 24.75
C PRO A 177 -20.47 17.33 24.18
N TYR A 178 -20.09 17.51 22.91
CA TYR A 178 -20.29 18.75 22.15
C TYR A 178 -21.06 18.43 20.86
N ARG A 179 -21.89 19.36 20.34
CA ARG A 179 -22.54 19.11 19.05
C ARG A 179 -21.51 19.21 17.94
N LEU A 180 -21.56 18.31 16.97
CA LEU A 180 -20.59 18.28 15.87
C LEU A 180 -20.59 19.58 15.06
N VAL A 181 -21.74 20.27 14.98
CA VAL A 181 -21.88 21.59 14.34
C VAL A 181 -21.17 22.72 15.09
N ASP A 182 -20.90 22.54 16.38
CA ASP A 182 -20.14 23.52 17.18
C ASP A 182 -18.63 23.38 16.96
N ASN A 183 -18.19 22.44 16.11
CA ASN A 183 -16.78 22.32 15.76
C ASN A 183 -16.38 23.48 14.83
N PRO A 184 -15.53 24.43 15.29
CA PRO A 184 -15.22 25.64 14.54
C PRO A 184 -14.49 25.40 13.21
N SER A 185 -14.01 24.18 12.95
CA SER A 185 -13.32 23.86 11.70
C SER A 185 -14.21 23.25 10.61
N MET A 186 -15.47 22.91 10.92
CA MET A 186 -16.38 22.24 9.98
C MET A 186 -17.27 23.29 9.29
N ILE A 187 -17.39 23.21 7.96
CA ILE A 187 -18.34 24.07 7.24
C ILE A 187 -19.76 23.62 7.57
N THR A 188 -20.56 24.55 8.06
CA THR A 188 -21.97 24.37 8.39
C THR A 188 -22.88 24.98 7.32
N ILE A 189 -24.17 24.69 7.39
CA ILE A 189 -25.17 25.31 6.50
C ILE A 189 -25.19 26.84 6.59
N ASN A 190 -24.85 27.40 7.75
CA ASN A 190 -24.80 28.85 7.96
C ASN A 190 -23.67 29.51 7.15
N GLU A 191 -22.67 28.73 6.75
CA GLU A 191 -21.54 29.18 5.93
C GLU A 191 -21.76 28.89 4.44
N MET A 192 -22.99 28.56 4.01
CA MET A 192 -23.30 28.26 2.61
C MET A 192 -23.01 29.46 1.69
N GLU A 193 -23.19 30.70 2.15
CA GLU A 193 -22.84 31.89 1.36
C GLU A 193 -21.35 31.95 1.01
N LYS A 194 -20.47 31.53 1.91
CA LYS A 194 -19.03 31.42 1.63
C LYS A 194 -18.76 30.40 0.53
N VAL A 195 -19.45 29.26 0.57
CA VAL A 195 -19.36 28.21 -0.45
C VAL A 195 -19.87 28.71 -1.80
N LEU A 196 -21.02 29.40 -1.81
CA LEU A 196 -21.61 29.99 -3.01
C LEU A 196 -20.70 31.07 -3.61
N ASN A 197 -20.12 31.94 -2.78
CA ASN A 197 -19.19 32.98 -3.24
C ASN A 197 -18.00 32.37 -3.97
N PHE A 198 -17.40 31.32 -3.40
CA PHE A 198 -16.30 30.59 -4.04
C PHE A 198 -16.71 30.04 -5.41
N TYR A 199 -17.76 29.22 -5.47
CA TYR A 199 -18.15 28.59 -6.74
C TYR A 199 -18.72 29.58 -7.78
N SER A 200 -19.20 30.75 -7.35
CA SER A 200 -19.73 31.81 -8.22
C SER A 200 -18.67 32.44 -9.12
N HIS A 201 -17.38 32.32 -8.77
CA HIS A 201 -16.30 32.81 -9.61
C HIS A 201 -16.20 31.99 -10.92
N PRO A 202 -16.25 32.60 -12.12
CA PRO A 202 -16.26 31.88 -13.40
C PRO A 202 -15.08 30.92 -13.59
N LEU A 203 -13.87 31.36 -13.25
CA LEU A 203 -12.66 30.52 -13.33
C LEU A 203 -12.75 29.26 -12.46
N VAL A 204 -13.50 29.27 -11.35
CA VAL A 204 -13.66 28.07 -10.50
C VAL A 204 -14.42 26.98 -11.25
N LYS A 205 -15.49 27.35 -11.96
CA LYS A 205 -16.22 26.41 -12.81
C LYS A 205 -15.36 25.90 -13.96
N GLU A 206 -14.55 26.77 -14.58
CA GLU A 206 -13.64 26.36 -15.66
C GLU A 206 -12.59 25.36 -15.18
N ILE A 207 -12.01 25.58 -14.00
CA ILE A 207 -11.05 24.64 -13.39
C ILE A 207 -11.74 23.30 -13.12
N LEU A 208 -12.95 23.30 -12.53
CA LEU A 208 -13.71 22.06 -12.31
C LEU A 208 -14.05 21.34 -13.62
N ASP A 209 -14.43 22.08 -14.67
CA ASP A 209 -14.72 21.55 -16.00
C ASP A 209 -13.54 20.77 -16.58
N LEU A 210 -12.29 21.21 -16.33
CA LEU A 210 -11.11 20.45 -16.75
C LEU A 210 -11.07 19.03 -16.19
N HIS A 211 -11.63 18.80 -15.00
CA HIS A 211 -11.62 17.49 -14.33
C HIS A 211 -12.92 16.70 -14.54
N PHE A 212 -14.04 17.39 -14.75
CA PHE A 212 -15.31 16.77 -15.10
C PHE A 212 -15.32 16.24 -16.54
N PHE A 213 -14.62 16.94 -17.45
CA PHE A 213 -14.46 16.59 -18.86
C PHE A 213 -12.98 16.33 -19.20
N PRO A 214 -12.42 15.20 -18.77
CA PRO A 214 -10.98 14.95 -18.82
C PRO A 214 -10.39 14.92 -20.25
N TYR A 215 -11.22 14.71 -21.27
CA TYR A 215 -10.82 14.68 -22.69
C TYR A 215 -11.48 15.81 -23.51
N GLY A 216 -11.95 16.87 -22.84
CA GLY A 216 -12.68 17.98 -23.46
C GLY A 216 -14.20 17.78 -23.44
N LYS A 217 -14.92 18.90 -23.55
CA LYS A 217 -16.39 18.98 -23.37
C LYS A 217 -17.19 18.21 -24.42
N ASP A 218 -16.62 17.98 -25.59
CA ASP A 218 -17.25 17.25 -26.69
C ASP A 218 -17.00 15.74 -26.65
N CYS A 219 -16.09 15.27 -25.79
CA CYS A 219 -15.86 13.85 -25.61
C CYS A 219 -17.01 13.22 -24.81
N PRO A 220 -17.55 12.06 -25.23
CA PRO A 220 -18.59 11.36 -24.48
C PRO A 220 -18.08 10.79 -23.14
N ILE A 221 -16.76 10.62 -22.98
CA ILE A 221 -16.15 10.11 -21.76
C ILE A 221 -16.03 11.25 -20.74
N LYS A 222 -17.01 11.36 -19.85
CA LYS A 222 -17.01 12.26 -18.70
C LYS A 222 -16.86 11.52 -17.38
N THR A 223 -16.34 12.20 -16.37
CA THR A 223 -16.06 11.64 -15.05
C THR A 223 -17.34 11.43 -14.24
N GLU A 224 -17.47 10.32 -13.50
CA GLU A 224 -18.51 10.19 -12.46
C GLU A 224 -18.22 11.17 -11.32
N ILE A 225 -19.22 11.95 -10.90
CA ILE A 225 -19.06 12.94 -9.82
C ILE A 225 -19.84 12.49 -8.58
N THR A 226 -19.14 12.45 -7.45
CA THR A 226 -19.76 12.39 -6.11
C THR A 226 -19.69 13.78 -5.49
N ILE A 227 -20.64 14.12 -4.63
CA ILE A 227 -20.76 15.42 -3.97
C ILE A 227 -20.89 15.25 -2.46
N ASP A 228 -20.46 16.25 -1.70
CA ASP A 228 -20.88 16.42 -0.30
C ASP A 228 -22.02 17.43 -0.22
N ILE A 229 -23.05 17.11 0.56
CA ILE A 229 -24.21 17.96 0.81
C ILE A 229 -24.23 18.38 2.28
N LEU A 230 -24.44 19.66 2.54
CA LEU A 230 -24.68 20.20 3.88
C LEU A 230 -26.10 19.87 4.35
N LYS A 231 -26.23 19.59 5.63
CA LYS A 231 -27.51 19.39 6.32
C LYS A 231 -27.54 20.23 7.59
N GLU A 232 -28.75 20.53 8.05
CA GLU A 232 -28.96 21.17 9.36
C GLU A 232 -28.51 20.21 10.47
N ASP A 233 -27.85 20.77 11.50
CA ASP A 233 -27.44 20.11 12.75
C ASP A 233 -26.59 18.83 12.63
N THR A 234 -26.10 18.50 11.43
CA THR A 234 -25.37 17.26 11.17
C THR A 234 -24.15 17.48 10.27
N ALA A 235 -23.22 16.53 10.30
CA ALA A 235 -22.02 16.59 9.46
C ALA A 235 -22.36 16.42 7.95
N PRO A 236 -21.56 16.99 7.03
CA PRO A 236 -21.78 16.88 5.59
C PRO A 236 -21.86 15.42 5.12
N GLN A 237 -22.73 15.15 4.14
CA GLN A 237 -23.02 13.80 3.68
C GLN A 237 -22.67 13.59 2.19
N LYS A 238 -21.86 12.55 1.92
CA LYS A 238 -21.55 12.12 0.55
C LYS A 238 -22.80 11.58 -0.16
N ARG A 239 -23.03 12.05 -1.39
CA ARG A 239 -24.12 11.64 -2.29
C ARG A 239 -23.64 11.60 -3.74
N ARG A 240 -24.31 10.79 -4.57
CA ARG A 240 -24.14 10.79 -6.04
C ARG A 240 -25.37 11.33 -6.76
N ARG A 241 -26.52 11.26 -6.09
CA ARG A 241 -27.82 11.66 -6.62
C ARG A 241 -28.33 12.87 -5.87
N LEU A 242 -28.99 13.75 -6.62
CA LEU A 242 -29.74 14.89 -6.12
C LEU A 242 -31.23 14.56 -6.21
N GLN A 243 -31.99 15.04 -5.24
CA GLN A 243 -33.45 14.98 -5.28
C GLN A 243 -33.94 16.20 -6.04
N MET A 244 -34.64 15.97 -7.15
CA MET A 244 -35.28 17.02 -7.92
C MET A 244 -36.55 17.51 -7.22
N ILE A 245 -37.01 18.72 -7.56
CA ILE A 245 -38.29 19.29 -7.06
C ILE A 245 -39.48 18.33 -7.33
N SER A 246 -39.42 17.54 -8.40
CA SER A 246 -40.40 16.50 -8.74
C SER A 246 -40.38 15.27 -7.82
N GLY A 247 -39.47 15.19 -6.84
CA GLY A 247 -39.28 14.05 -5.95
C GLY A 247 -38.37 12.95 -6.51
N ASN A 248 -38.05 12.97 -7.80
CA ASN A 248 -37.16 11.99 -8.45
C ASN A 248 -35.68 12.24 -8.13
N TYR A 249 -34.91 11.16 -8.02
CA TYR A 249 -33.46 11.24 -7.80
C TYR A 249 -32.67 11.10 -9.11
N VAL A 250 -31.80 12.05 -9.41
CA VAL A 250 -30.99 12.10 -10.65
C VAL A 250 -29.51 12.17 -10.29
N ASN A 251 -28.62 11.53 -11.04
CA ASN A 251 -27.18 11.63 -10.76
C ASN A 251 -26.67 13.03 -11.12
N PHE A 252 -25.74 13.60 -10.33
CA PHE A 252 -25.27 14.98 -10.59
C PHE A 252 -24.69 15.15 -12.00
N HIS A 253 -23.94 14.17 -12.50
CA HIS A 253 -23.33 14.21 -13.84
C HIS A 253 -24.34 14.06 -14.99
N GLU A 254 -25.60 13.72 -14.71
CA GLU A 254 -26.69 13.76 -15.70
C GLU A 254 -27.27 15.17 -15.82
N LEU A 255 -27.27 15.94 -14.72
CA LEU A 255 -27.72 17.34 -14.68
C LEU A 255 -26.63 18.29 -15.18
N TYR A 256 -25.38 18.05 -14.78
CA TYR A 256 -24.23 18.85 -15.18
C TYR A 256 -23.66 18.39 -16.53
N THR A 257 -23.84 19.20 -17.57
CA THR A 257 -23.46 18.90 -18.95
C THR A 257 -22.55 19.97 -19.53
N LYS A 258 -22.04 19.76 -20.75
CA LYS A 258 -21.22 20.77 -21.45
C LYS A 258 -21.94 22.09 -21.69
N PHE A 259 -23.28 22.08 -21.67
CA PHE A 259 -24.13 23.25 -21.85
C PHE A 259 -24.51 23.95 -20.55
N THR A 260 -24.15 23.39 -19.39
CA THR A 260 -24.49 23.98 -18.10
C THR A 260 -23.78 25.33 -17.93
N THR A 261 -24.58 26.37 -17.83
CA THR A 261 -24.13 27.76 -17.63
C THR A 261 -23.63 27.97 -16.20
N GLN A 262 -22.92 29.09 -15.95
CA GLN A 262 -22.52 29.47 -14.60
C GLN A 262 -23.75 29.64 -13.68
N ALA A 263 -24.81 30.29 -14.17
CA ALA A 263 -26.04 30.51 -13.41
C ALA A 263 -26.72 29.19 -12.99
N GLU A 264 -26.82 28.22 -13.91
CA GLU A 264 -27.37 26.90 -13.61
C GLU A 264 -26.49 26.11 -12.63
N PHE A 265 -25.17 26.19 -12.78
CA PHE A 265 -24.24 25.54 -11.86
C PHE A 265 -24.42 26.05 -10.42
N ILE A 266 -24.51 27.37 -10.24
CA ILE A 266 -24.77 27.98 -8.92
C ILE A 266 -26.15 27.62 -8.40
N LYS A 267 -27.17 27.55 -9.27
CA LYS A 267 -28.50 27.09 -8.91
C LYS A 267 -28.46 25.68 -8.31
N PHE A 268 -27.77 24.73 -8.96
CA PHE A 268 -27.63 23.37 -8.44
C PHE A 268 -26.98 23.33 -7.05
N ILE A 269 -25.91 24.12 -6.86
CA ILE A 269 -25.18 24.20 -5.58
C ILE A 269 -26.09 24.74 -4.48
N ARG A 270 -26.80 25.84 -4.74
CA ARG A 270 -27.69 26.50 -3.78
C ARG A 270 -28.85 25.60 -3.38
N GLU A 271 -29.61 25.10 -4.36
CA GLU A 271 -30.83 24.32 -4.12
C GLU A 271 -30.55 23.01 -3.37
N ASN A 272 -29.38 22.41 -3.63
CA ASN A 272 -29.00 21.12 -3.06
C ASN A 272 -27.96 21.24 -1.94
N LYS A 273 -27.64 22.46 -1.49
CA LYS A 273 -26.66 22.74 -0.42
C LYS A 273 -25.32 22.01 -0.65
N ILE A 274 -24.82 22.01 -1.88
CA ILE A 274 -23.61 21.27 -2.27
C ILE A 274 -22.38 21.97 -1.73
N LEU A 275 -21.58 21.25 -0.94
CA LEU A 275 -20.34 21.74 -0.36
C LEU A 275 -19.14 21.47 -1.25
N ALA A 276 -19.03 20.21 -1.71
CA ALA A 276 -17.82 19.73 -2.36
C ALA A 276 -18.12 18.78 -3.51
N PHE A 277 -17.19 18.71 -4.45
CA PHE A 277 -17.20 17.86 -5.63
C PHE A 277 -16.01 16.90 -5.58
N TYR A 278 -16.28 15.67 -5.99
CA TYR A 278 -15.31 14.60 -6.05
C TYR A 278 -15.38 13.94 -7.42
N PRO A 279 -14.51 14.36 -8.37
CA PRO A 279 -14.33 13.61 -9.60
C PRO A 279 -13.88 12.17 -9.29
N GLY A 280 -14.53 11.22 -9.93
CA GLY A 280 -14.18 9.82 -9.89
C GLY A 280 -12.97 9.50 -10.78
N VAL A 281 -12.35 8.36 -10.49
CA VAL A 281 -11.40 7.70 -11.42
C VAL A 281 -12.12 6.93 -12.53
N ARG A 282 -13.44 6.83 -12.44
CA ARG A 282 -14.34 6.12 -13.35
C ARG A 282 -15.12 7.12 -14.21
N SER A 283 -15.34 6.75 -15.47
CA SER A 283 -16.26 7.47 -16.35
C SER A 283 -17.72 7.08 -16.11
N VAL A 284 -18.65 7.94 -16.51
CA VAL A 284 -20.10 7.65 -16.48
C VAL A 284 -20.50 6.43 -17.34
N LEU A 285 -19.66 6.03 -18.29
CA LEU A 285 -19.84 4.81 -19.10
C LEU A 285 -19.47 3.53 -18.33
N ARG A 286 -19.09 3.67 -17.04
CA ARG A 286 -18.77 2.65 -16.02
C ARG A 286 -17.60 1.70 -16.31
N ASP A 287 -17.32 1.39 -17.57
CA ASP A 287 -16.25 0.47 -17.99
C ASP A 287 -14.94 1.17 -18.41
N HIS A 288 -14.93 2.51 -18.43
CA HIS A 288 -13.72 3.30 -18.66
C HIS A 288 -13.19 3.92 -17.37
N MET A 289 -11.88 3.74 -17.15
CA MET A 289 -11.11 4.42 -16.13
C MET A 289 -10.49 5.68 -16.76
N VAL A 290 -10.69 6.84 -16.14
CA VAL A 290 -10.27 8.16 -16.67
C VAL A 290 -8.98 8.67 -16.03
N SER A 291 -8.72 8.26 -14.80
CA SER A 291 -7.53 8.64 -14.03
C SER A 291 -7.16 7.53 -13.06
N CYS A 292 -5.93 7.57 -12.57
CA CYS A 292 -5.49 6.77 -11.42
C CYS A 292 -4.80 7.68 -10.42
N LEU A 293 -4.83 7.29 -9.14
CA LEU A 293 -4.19 8.09 -8.09
C LEU A 293 -3.61 7.25 -6.95
N ILE A 294 -2.69 7.90 -6.25
CA ILE A 294 -2.19 7.51 -4.93
C ILE A 294 -2.61 8.61 -3.96
N ASP A 295 -3.25 8.23 -2.86
CA ASP A 295 -3.61 9.14 -1.76
C ASP A 295 -2.70 8.83 -0.56
N ILE A 296 -1.98 9.84 -0.08
CA ILE A 296 -1.09 9.73 1.07
C ILE A 296 -1.81 10.31 2.28
N ASP A 297 -2.33 9.41 3.11
CA ASP A 297 -3.15 9.73 4.26
C ASP A 297 -2.33 9.63 5.57
N MET A 298 -2.00 10.80 6.11
CA MET A 298 -1.36 10.91 7.42
C MET A 298 -2.37 10.66 8.53
N SER A 299 -2.11 9.64 9.36
CA SER A 299 -3.01 9.27 10.44
C SER A 299 -3.17 10.37 11.48
N LYS A 300 -4.35 10.41 12.11
CA LYS A 300 -4.61 11.34 13.22
C LYS A 300 -3.66 11.07 14.38
N PHE A 301 -3.38 9.81 14.70
CA PHE A 301 -2.46 9.44 15.77
C PHE A 301 -1.06 10.04 15.57
N LEU A 302 -0.51 9.96 14.35
CA LEU A 302 0.81 10.53 14.07
C LEU A 302 0.81 12.05 14.23
N ARG A 303 -0.22 12.76 13.75
CA ARG A 303 -0.36 14.23 13.93
C ARG A 303 -0.52 14.64 15.39
N ASP A 304 -1.23 13.85 16.17
CA ASP A 304 -1.39 14.13 17.59
C ASP A 304 -0.07 13.92 18.35
N LEU A 305 0.85 13.08 17.82
CA LEU A 305 2.13 12.73 18.43
C LEU A 305 3.32 13.60 17.97
N ILE A 306 3.42 13.88 16.68
CA ILE A 306 4.55 14.57 16.02
C ILE A 306 4.12 16.00 15.67
N ASP A 307 5.06 16.92 15.51
CA ASP A 307 4.76 18.27 15.02
C ASP A 307 4.18 18.26 13.59
N GLU A 308 3.32 19.23 13.28
CA GLU A 308 2.63 19.30 11.99
C GLU A 308 3.59 19.61 10.84
N GLN A 309 4.58 20.50 11.06
CA GLN A 309 5.60 20.85 10.06
C GLN A 309 6.55 19.66 9.82
N THR A 310 6.95 18.94 10.86
CA THR A 310 7.78 17.74 10.73
C THR A 310 7.07 16.67 9.90
N LEU A 311 5.79 16.41 10.17
CA LEU A 311 5.01 15.44 9.39
C LEU A 311 4.75 15.90 7.96
N TRP A 312 4.50 17.18 7.75
CA TRP A 312 4.33 17.74 6.41
C TRP A 312 5.60 17.59 5.59
N SER A 313 6.75 17.94 6.16
CA SER A 313 8.07 17.76 5.54
C SER A 313 8.32 16.28 5.18
N PHE A 314 7.91 15.35 6.05
CA PHE A 314 7.97 13.92 5.74
C PHE A 314 7.02 13.50 4.61
N THR A 315 5.79 14.04 4.61
CA THR A 315 4.80 13.82 3.55
C THR A 315 5.37 14.23 2.18
N LEU A 316 6.00 15.40 2.11
CA LEU A 316 6.63 15.89 0.89
C LEU A 316 7.86 15.07 0.49
N THR A 317 8.68 14.64 1.45
CA THR A 317 9.81 13.73 1.19
C THR A 317 9.33 12.43 0.57
N LEU A 318 8.35 11.78 1.18
CA LEU A 318 7.73 10.57 0.65
C LEU A 318 7.11 10.80 -0.74
N THR A 319 6.45 11.94 -0.94
CA THR A 319 5.87 12.32 -2.24
C THR A 319 6.95 12.39 -3.31
N ARG A 320 8.08 13.06 -3.03
CA ARG A 320 9.22 13.14 -3.98
C ARG A 320 9.79 11.75 -4.29
N GLU A 321 9.95 10.89 -3.29
CA GLU A 321 10.42 9.51 -3.49
C GLU A 321 9.47 8.69 -4.37
N ILE A 322 8.15 8.80 -4.15
CA ILE A 322 7.15 8.13 -5.00
C ILE A 322 7.23 8.65 -6.44
N ILE A 323 7.38 9.97 -6.63
CA ILE A 323 7.49 10.60 -7.96
C ILE A 323 8.75 10.12 -8.68
N GLU A 324 9.91 10.12 -8.03
CA GLU A 324 11.17 9.69 -8.64
C GLU A 324 11.15 8.18 -8.95
N ASN A 325 10.56 7.36 -8.08
CA ASN A 325 10.39 5.93 -8.35
C ASN A 325 9.41 5.68 -9.50
N ALA A 326 8.27 6.39 -9.54
CA ALA A 326 7.35 6.30 -10.67
C ALA A 326 8.02 6.68 -12.00
N LYS A 327 8.83 7.75 -11.99
CA LYS A 327 9.62 8.21 -13.13
C LYS A 327 10.68 7.18 -13.56
N LYS A 328 11.36 6.55 -12.60
CA LYS A 328 12.30 5.46 -12.86
C LYS A 328 11.64 4.30 -13.63
N PHE A 329 10.37 4.01 -13.35
CA PHE A 329 9.60 2.99 -14.07
C PHE A 329 8.96 3.50 -15.38
N GLY A 330 9.20 4.75 -15.76
CA GLY A 330 8.77 5.31 -17.05
C GLY A 330 7.51 6.16 -16.99
N LEU A 331 6.94 6.43 -15.82
CA LEU A 331 5.78 7.33 -15.68
C LEU A 331 6.20 8.80 -15.67
N LYS A 332 5.34 9.66 -16.22
CA LYS A 332 5.49 11.13 -16.10
C LYS A 332 5.23 11.58 -14.66
N LYS A 333 5.82 12.71 -14.26
CA LYS A 333 5.58 13.32 -12.93
C LYS A 333 4.09 13.65 -12.75
N PRO A 334 3.42 13.12 -11.71
CA PRO A 334 1.99 13.35 -11.48
C PRO A 334 1.68 14.81 -11.19
N LEU A 335 0.40 15.18 -11.29
CA LEU A 335 -0.11 16.36 -10.62
C LEU A 335 -0.23 16.04 -9.12
N VAL A 336 0.41 16.83 -8.26
CA VAL A 336 0.29 16.69 -6.80
C VAL A 336 -0.69 17.72 -6.26
N ILE A 337 -1.68 17.25 -5.50
CA ILE A 337 -2.78 18.06 -4.98
C ILE A 337 -2.77 17.94 -3.46
N PHE A 338 -2.73 19.05 -2.75
CA PHE A 338 -3.05 19.05 -1.32
C PHE A 338 -4.53 18.70 -1.13
N SER A 339 -4.84 17.74 -0.27
CA SER A 339 -6.21 17.23 -0.12
C SER A 339 -7.20 18.23 0.51
N GLY A 340 -6.71 19.39 0.97
CA GLY A 340 -7.48 20.38 1.74
C GLY A 340 -7.51 20.07 3.23
N LYS A 341 -6.79 19.05 3.70
CA LYS A 341 -6.74 18.69 5.13
C LYS A 341 -5.35 18.31 5.61
N ARG A 342 -4.83 17.15 5.21
CA ARG A 342 -3.64 16.54 5.83
C ARG A 342 -2.74 15.75 4.88
N GLY A 343 -3.27 15.37 3.73
CA GLY A 343 -2.63 14.45 2.81
C GLY A 343 -2.42 15.09 1.45
N VAL A 344 -1.87 14.31 0.55
CA VAL A 344 -1.69 14.69 -0.85
C VAL A 344 -2.24 13.59 -1.76
N HIS A 345 -2.80 14.02 -2.90
CA HIS A 345 -3.17 13.13 -3.99
C HIS A 345 -2.15 13.27 -5.11
N LEU A 346 -1.59 12.16 -5.59
CA LEU A 346 -0.77 12.09 -6.79
C LEU A 346 -1.65 11.56 -7.92
N LEU A 347 -1.90 12.37 -8.95
CA LEU A 347 -2.90 12.09 -9.98
C LEU A 347 -2.27 11.96 -11.37
N TRP A 348 -2.71 10.94 -12.11
CA TRP A 348 -2.47 10.76 -13.54
C TRP A 348 -3.80 10.58 -14.28
N ARG A 349 -3.87 11.01 -15.53
CA ARG A 349 -4.95 10.65 -16.47
C ARG A 349 -4.55 9.42 -17.26
N LEU A 350 -5.54 8.69 -17.76
CA LEU A 350 -5.33 7.59 -18.69
C LEU A 350 -5.76 8.05 -20.08
N THR A 351 -5.08 7.64 -21.15
CA THR A 351 -5.66 7.81 -22.50
C THR A 351 -6.86 6.86 -22.67
N PRO A 352 -7.88 7.19 -23.50
CA PRO A 352 -9.07 6.35 -23.66
C PRO A 352 -8.78 4.90 -24.09
N ASP A 353 -7.69 4.72 -24.83
CA ASP A 353 -7.17 3.47 -25.37
C ASP A 353 -6.11 2.78 -24.49
N CYS A 354 -5.72 3.42 -23.38
CA CYS A 354 -4.68 2.95 -22.47
C CYS A 354 -4.92 1.49 -22.03
N VAL A 355 -6.19 1.12 -21.81
CA VAL A 355 -6.58 -0.27 -21.53
C VAL A 355 -7.65 -0.71 -22.52
N SER A 356 -7.22 -1.29 -23.63
CA SER A 356 -8.09 -1.97 -24.58
C SER A 356 -8.66 -3.27 -24.00
N ASP A 357 -9.73 -3.80 -24.59
CA ASP A 357 -10.21 -5.15 -24.25
C ASP A 357 -9.18 -6.24 -24.58
N GLN A 358 -8.17 -5.95 -25.41
CA GLN A 358 -7.02 -6.83 -25.62
C GLN A 358 -6.22 -7.01 -24.33
N TYR A 359 -6.34 -6.11 -23.33
CA TYR A 359 -5.78 -6.32 -22.00
C TYR A 359 -6.64 -7.28 -21.14
N LYS A 360 -7.92 -7.53 -21.46
CA LYS A 360 -8.59 -8.76 -20.95
C LYS A 360 -7.88 -10.01 -21.48
N TYR A 361 -7.14 -9.86 -22.56
CA TYR A 361 -6.26 -10.86 -23.13
C TYR A 361 -4.77 -10.49 -22.95
N ILE A 362 -4.38 -9.54 -22.06
CA ILE A 362 -2.95 -9.22 -21.79
C ILE A 362 -2.33 -10.57 -21.64
N ASN A 363 -1.52 -10.84 -22.65
CA ASN A 363 -0.92 -12.10 -22.97
C ASN A 363 -0.99 -13.09 -21.80
N LYS A 364 -1.92 -14.04 -21.87
CA LYS A 364 -2.20 -15.07 -20.85
C LYS A 364 -0.91 -15.61 -20.20
N TRP A 365 0.20 -15.62 -20.93
CA TRP A 365 1.55 -16.01 -20.53
C TRP A 365 2.24 -15.13 -19.47
N GLN A 366 2.05 -13.80 -19.44
CA GLN A 366 2.60 -12.96 -18.36
C GLN A 366 1.95 -13.29 -17.00
N VAL A 367 0.67 -13.68 -17.02
CA VAL A 367 -0.05 -14.21 -15.86
C VAL A 367 0.39 -15.64 -15.49
N TYR A 368 0.84 -16.47 -16.46
CA TYR A 368 1.42 -17.80 -16.18
C TYR A 368 2.80 -17.73 -15.50
N LEU A 369 3.52 -16.61 -15.60
CA LEU A 369 4.78 -16.38 -14.88
C LEU A 369 4.55 -16.08 -13.38
N LEU A 370 3.35 -15.66 -13.00
CA LEU A 370 2.93 -15.51 -11.61
C LEU A 370 2.69 -16.90 -10.98
N PRO A 371 3.41 -17.30 -9.92
CA PRO A 371 3.22 -18.62 -9.32
C PRO A 371 1.83 -18.72 -8.70
N ALA A 372 1.01 -19.60 -9.26
CA ALA A 372 -0.27 -19.98 -8.68
C ALA A 372 -0.08 -20.49 -7.24
N GLN A 373 -0.82 -19.91 -6.29
CA GLN A 373 -1.05 -20.55 -5.00
C GLN A 373 -2.30 -21.41 -5.17
N LYS A 374 -2.24 -22.72 -4.85
CA LYS A 374 -3.42 -23.60 -4.85
C LYS A 374 -4.55 -23.11 -3.92
N THR A 375 -4.26 -22.19 -3.00
CA THR A 375 -5.22 -21.54 -2.10
C THR A 375 -5.78 -20.21 -2.62
N LEU A 376 -5.16 -19.60 -3.64
CA LEU A 376 -5.73 -18.47 -4.42
C LEU A 376 -6.52 -19.00 -5.63
N THR A 377 -7.17 -20.16 -5.47
CA THR A 377 -7.90 -20.90 -6.51
C THR A 377 -9.20 -20.23 -6.95
N THR A 378 -9.57 -19.10 -6.36
CA THR A 378 -10.60 -18.22 -6.91
C THR A 378 -9.96 -17.09 -7.73
N ASN A 379 -9.31 -17.51 -8.83
CA ASN A 379 -9.19 -16.72 -10.05
C ASN A 379 -8.18 -15.54 -10.03
N LEU A 380 -6.88 -15.85 -9.95
CA LEU A 380 -5.78 -14.93 -10.33
C LEU A 380 -6.03 -14.21 -11.68
N LYS A 381 -6.73 -14.87 -12.61
CA LYS A 381 -7.19 -14.29 -13.88
C LYS A 381 -8.19 -13.14 -13.66
N SER A 382 -9.14 -13.26 -12.72
CA SER A 382 -10.17 -12.22 -12.47
C SER A 382 -9.62 -10.94 -11.83
N LEU A 383 -8.56 -11.04 -11.02
CA LEU A 383 -7.91 -9.88 -10.38
C LEU A 383 -7.31 -8.91 -11.41
N LEU A 384 -6.73 -9.41 -12.49
CA LEU A 384 -6.12 -8.58 -13.54
C LEU A 384 -7.08 -8.28 -14.71
N HIS A 385 -8.20 -9.01 -14.84
CA HIS A 385 -9.24 -8.68 -15.83
C HIS A 385 -10.00 -7.38 -15.51
N ASN A 386 -10.00 -6.95 -14.25
CA ASN A 386 -10.59 -5.68 -13.86
C ASN A 386 -9.55 -4.54 -14.00
N LYS A 387 -9.81 -3.60 -14.91
CA LYS A 387 -8.92 -2.46 -15.20
C LYS A 387 -8.60 -1.62 -13.95
N PHE A 388 -9.55 -1.46 -13.05
CA PHE A 388 -9.37 -0.70 -11.80
C PHE A 388 -8.43 -1.43 -10.82
N THR A 389 -8.64 -2.74 -10.64
CA THR A 389 -7.75 -3.58 -9.82
C THR A 389 -6.36 -3.66 -10.42
N PHE A 390 -6.24 -3.75 -11.75
CA PHE A 390 -4.97 -3.78 -12.45
C PHE A 390 -4.13 -2.52 -12.19
N PHE A 391 -4.70 -1.34 -12.41
CA PHE A 391 -4.02 -0.08 -12.10
C PHE A 391 -3.73 0.09 -10.61
N ARG A 392 -4.63 -0.37 -9.74
CA ARG A 392 -4.40 -0.39 -8.30
C ARG A 392 -3.12 -1.14 -7.97
N VAL A 393 -2.95 -2.35 -8.52
CA VAL A 393 -1.75 -3.19 -8.30
C VAL A 393 -0.49 -2.55 -8.89
N ILE A 394 -0.57 -1.85 -10.02
CA ILE A 394 0.57 -1.07 -10.55
C ILE A 394 0.99 0.01 -9.54
N MET A 395 0.04 0.78 -9.02
CA MET A 395 0.34 1.84 -8.05
C MET A 395 0.88 1.24 -6.74
N GLU A 396 0.31 0.13 -6.27
CA GLU A 396 0.81 -0.61 -5.10
C GLU A 396 2.23 -1.13 -5.32
N ALA A 397 2.59 -1.55 -6.53
CA ALA A 397 3.95 -2.00 -6.86
C ALA A 397 4.97 -0.86 -6.76
N ILE A 398 4.62 0.34 -7.23
CA ILE A 398 5.45 1.55 -7.08
C ILE A 398 5.61 1.91 -5.60
N LEU A 399 4.51 1.88 -4.83
CA LEU A 399 4.53 2.17 -3.40
C LEU A 399 5.34 1.14 -2.62
N LEU A 400 5.17 -0.15 -2.92
CA LEU A 400 5.92 -1.24 -2.32
C LEU A 400 7.42 -1.07 -2.60
N TYR A 401 7.81 -0.80 -3.84
CA TYR A 401 9.20 -0.49 -4.16
C TYR A 401 9.71 0.67 -3.29
N THR A 402 8.96 1.78 -3.28
CA THR A 402 9.33 3.00 -2.55
C THR A 402 9.57 2.74 -1.06
N ILE A 403 8.68 2.05 -0.37
CA ILE A 403 8.82 1.83 1.09
C ILE A 403 9.98 0.88 1.44
N TYR A 404 10.38 -0.02 0.53
CA TYR A 404 11.50 -0.95 0.74
C TYR A 404 12.86 -0.38 0.32
N THR A 405 12.87 0.70 -0.47
CA THR A 405 14.08 1.43 -0.86
C THR A 405 14.24 2.77 -0.15
N LEU A 406 13.25 3.19 0.65
CA LEU A 406 13.32 4.41 1.43
C LEU A 406 14.43 4.28 2.50
N GLU A 407 15.45 5.10 2.36
CA GLU A 407 16.59 5.16 3.27
C GLU A 407 16.15 5.76 4.62
N GLY A 408 16.71 5.22 5.72
CA GLY A 408 16.28 5.60 7.07
C GLY A 408 16.59 7.05 7.44
N ASP A 409 17.68 7.61 6.91
CA ASP A 409 18.09 9.00 7.08
C ASP A 409 17.12 10.01 6.46
N LYS A 410 16.31 9.60 5.48
CA LYS A 410 15.21 10.40 4.92
C LYS A 410 14.00 10.53 5.87
N ILE A 411 14.00 9.82 6.99
CA ILE A 411 12.98 9.95 8.04
C ILE A 411 13.53 10.84 9.14
N GLN A 412 12.82 11.92 9.44
CA GLN A 412 13.19 12.86 10.49
C GLN A 412 13.36 12.17 11.85
N GLU A 413 14.41 12.53 12.59
CA GLU A 413 14.78 11.93 13.89
C GLU A 413 13.65 12.01 14.92
N GLU A 414 12.85 13.08 14.90
CA GLU A 414 11.68 13.21 15.77
C GLU A 414 10.67 12.07 15.56
N ILE A 415 10.44 11.65 14.32
CA ILE A 415 9.53 10.54 14.00
C ILE A 415 10.11 9.23 14.52
N GLN A 416 11.40 9.00 14.24
CA GLN A 416 12.10 7.78 14.67
C GLN A 416 12.10 7.62 16.19
N SER A 417 12.48 8.67 16.91
CA SER A 417 12.59 8.68 18.38
C SER A 417 11.25 8.58 19.09
N LYS A 418 10.20 9.26 18.59
CA LYS A 418 8.85 9.22 19.21
C LYS A 418 8.18 7.87 19.06
N LEU A 419 8.45 7.14 17.98
CA LEU A 419 7.85 5.83 17.70
C LEU A 419 8.77 4.66 18.08
N GLY A 420 10.06 4.90 18.28
CA GLY A 420 11.08 3.86 18.50
C GLY A 420 11.19 2.95 17.27
N LEU A 421 11.20 3.52 16.07
CA LEU A 421 11.19 2.74 14.83
C LEU A 421 12.48 1.93 14.67
N ILE A 422 12.32 0.63 14.45
CA ILE A 422 13.43 -0.26 14.05
C ILE A 422 13.46 -0.39 12.52
N ARG A 423 12.30 -0.32 11.86
CA ARG A 423 12.16 -0.42 10.41
C ARG A 423 11.27 0.69 9.86
N VAL A 424 11.68 1.27 8.73
CA VAL A 424 10.92 2.26 7.97
C VAL A 424 9.53 1.76 7.59
N LEU A 425 9.45 0.49 7.17
CA LEU A 425 8.21 -0.18 6.79
C LEU A 425 7.15 -0.20 7.90
N ASP A 426 7.55 -0.07 9.16
CA ASP A 426 6.62 -0.03 10.28
C ASP A 426 5.78 1.26 10.30
N LEU A 427 6.12 2.29 9.50
CA LEU A 427 5.33 3.50 9.34
C LEU A 427 4.18 3.37 8.35
N PHE A 428 4.22 2.41 7.42
CA PHE A 428 3.35 2.41 6.24
C PHE A 428 2.34 1.28 6.21
N ILE A 429 1.14 1.58 5.73
CA ILE A 429 0.12 0.58 5.38
C ILE A 429 -0.24 0.79 3.92
N LEU A 430 -0.19 -0.28 3.12
CA LEU A 430 -0.76 -0.28 1.78
C LEU A 430 -2.24 -0.69 1.84
N SER A 431 -3.10 0.06 1.16
CA SER A 431 -4.51 -0.31 0.96
C SER A 431 -4.66 -1.68 0.26
N PRO A 432 -5.81 -2.39 0.38
CA PRO A 432 -7.09 -1.96 0.97
C PRO A 432 -7.22 -2.28 2.46
N PHE A 433 -6.18 -2.81 3.09
CA PHE A 433 -6.21 -3.19 4.50
C PHE A 433 -6.07 -1.95 5.39
N ALA A 434 -7.13 -1.14 5.45
CA ALA A 434 -7.27 -0.02 6.38
C ALA A 434 -7.44 -0.48 7.86
N GLU A 435 -7.29 -1.78 8.14
CA GLU A 435 -7.05 -2.24 9.49
C GLU A 435 -5.77 -1.56 9.99
N ASN A 436 -5.93 -0.59 10.90
CA ASN A 436 -4.85 0.19 11.53
C ASN A 436 -4.36 1.43 10.75
N SER A 437 -5.08 1.89 9.72
CA SER A 437 -4.77 3.19 9.07
C SER A 437 -4.85 4.39 10.03
N ASP A 438 -5.56 4.24 11.14
CA ASP A 438 -5.71 5.29 12.15
C ASP A 438 -4.42 5.55 12.96
N ILE A 439 -3.41 4.66 12.88
CA ILE A 439 -2.14 4.77 13.61
C ILE A 439 -0.88 4.86 12.75
N ALA A 440 -0.97 4.60 11.44
CA ALA A 440 0.16 4.56 10.51
C ALA A 440 -0.16 5.35 9.23
N ILE A 441 0.85 5.65 8.41
CA ILE A 441 0.66 6.37 7.15
C ILE A 441 0.01 5.41 6.16
N LEU A 442 -1.21 5.74 5.73
CA LEU A 442 -1.93 4.96 4.73
C LEU A 442 -1.50 5.47 3.35
N LEU A 443 -0.96 4.56 2.54
CA LEU A 443 -0.72 4.79 1.12
C LEU A 443 -1.89 4.14 0.39
N ASP A 444 -2.90 4.96 0.12
CA ASP A 444 -4.19 4.51 -0.35
C ASP A 444 -4.27 4.50 -1.89
N THR A 445 -4.47 3.29 -2.42
CA THR A 445 -4.75 3.02 -3.83
C THR A 445 -6.19 2.55 -4.02
N SER A 446 -6.96 2.33 -2.94
CA SER A 446 -8.36 1.89 -2.98
C SER A 446 -9.27 2.91 -3.65
N ALA A 447 -8.86 4.19 -3.68
CA ALA A 447 -9.52 5.24 -4.45
C ALA A 447 -9.68 4.87 -5.94
N ASN A 448 -8.78 4.03 -6.49
CA ASN A 448 -8.90 3.47 -7.85
C ASN A 448 -10.13 2.54 -7.99
N ASN A 449 -10.60 1.92 -6.90
CA ASN A 449 -11.82 1.10 -6.88
C ASN A 449 -13.06 1.87 -6.36
N ALA A 450 -12.89 2.69 -5.32
CA ALA A 450 -13.97 3.41 -4.63
C ALA A 450 -14.40 4.72 -5.35
N SER A 451 -13.57 5.20 -6.27
CA SER A 451 -13.88 6.24 -7.27
C SER A 451 -14.25 7.62 -6.73
N VAL A 452 -13.39 8.26 -5.92
CA VAL A 452 -13.50 9.70 -5.60
C VAL A 452 -12.15 10.28 -5.17
N HIS A 453 -11.71 11.37 -5.78
CA HIS A 453 -10.69 12.27 -5.22
C HIS A 453 -11.20 13.70 -5.20
N ARG A 454 -10.58 14.58 -4.43
CA ARG A 454 -10.95 16.00 -4.36
C ARG A 454 -9.96 16.83 -5.15
N ILE A 455 -10.46 17.74 -5.99
CA ILE A 455 -9.69 18.77 -6.67
C ILE A 455 -10.50 20.05 -6.73
N PHE A 456 -9.84 21.17 -6.40
CA PHE A 456 -10.38 22.53 -6.42
C PHE A 456 -11.77 22.67 -5.78
N SER A 457 -11.94 21.99 -4.65
CA SER A 457 -13.20 21.91 -3.92
C SER A 457 -12.97 21.85 -2.41
N PHE A 458 -13.98 22.21 -1.61
CA PHE A 458 -13.91 22.27 -0.15
C PHE A 458 -13.69 20.90 0.50
N HIS A 459 -12.85 20.87 1.53
CA HIS A 459 -12.78 19.77 2.47
C HIS A 459 -13.77 20.03 3.63
N PRO A 460 -14.73 19.12 3.89
CA PRO A 460 -15.82 19.34 4.84
C PRO A 460 -15.39 19.66 6.26
N SER A 461 -14.35 18.97 6.76
CA SER A 461 -13.91 19.12 8.15
C SER A 461 -12.86 20.21 8.41
N SER A 462 -12.35 20.89 7.39
CA SER A 462 -11.28 21.90 7.53
C SER A 462 -11.61 23.22 6.84
N GLY A 463 -12.67 23.26 6.04
CA GLY A 463 -13.10 24.43 5.28
C GLY A 463 -12.13 24.93 4.21
N ARG A 464 -11.06 24.17 3.93
CA ARG A 464 -10.02 24.51 2.94
C ARG A 464 -10.28 23.85 1.61
N ILE A 465 -9.74 24.44 0.55
CA ILE A 465 -9.84 23.93 -0.81
C ILE A 465 -8.67 22.98 -1.11
N ALA A 466 -8.96 21.89 -1.80
CA ALA A 466 -7.90 21.03 -2.36
C ALA A 466 -7.24 21.74 -3.55
N ILE A 467 -5.95 22.08 -3.45
CA ILE A 467 -5.24 22.86 -4.48
C ILE A 467 -4.02 22.10 -5.03
N PRO A 468 -3.66 22.29 -6.31
CA PRO A 468 -2.35 21.89 -6.83
C PRO A 468 -1.22 22.50 -6.00
N ILE A 469 -0.20 21.69 -5.67
CA ILE A 469 0.99 22.16 -4.96
C ILE A 469 2.27 22.07 -5.78
N THR A 470 2.13 21.76 -7.07
CA THR A 470 3.26 21.69 -8.02
C THR A 470 3.23 22.81 -9.03
N GLU A 471 4.40 23.20 -9.52
CA GLU A 471 4.56 24.15 -10.62
C GLU A 471 3.98 23.60 -11.94
N PRO A 472 3.20 24.38 -12.71
CA PRO A 472 2.59 23.91 -13.97
C PRO A 472 3.60 23.38 -15.01
N LYS A 473 4.79 23.99 -15.06
CA LYS A 473 5.80 23.71 -16.11
C LYS A 473 6.60 22.43 -15.86
N ASN A 474 7.16 22.27 -14.66
CA ASN A 474 8.11 21.18 -14.35
C ASN A 474 7.57 20.15 -13.34
N ARG A 475 6.39 20.41 -12.76
CA ARG A 475 5.74 19.57 -11.73
C ARG A 475 6.57 19.37 -10.46
N GLU A 476 7.49 20.29 -10.16
CA GLU A 476 8.15 20.35 -8.86
C GLU A 476 7.22 20.94 -7.80
N ILE A 477 7.40 20.55 -6.54
CA ILE A 477 6.66 21.15 -5.42
C ILE A 477 7.04 22.63 -5.33
N ILE A 478 6.03 23.51 -5.21
CA ILE A 478 6.23 24.95 -5.07
C ILE A 478 6.91 25.21 -3.73
N LYS A 479 8.03 25.94 -3.74
CA LYS A 479 8.88 26.18 -2.56
C LYS A 479 8.12 26.72 -1.35
N GLY A 480 7.16 27.63 -1.55
CA GLY A 480 6.34 28.17 -0.47
C GLY A 480 5.47 27.12 0.23
N PHE A 481 5.02 26.08 -0.49
CA PHE A 481 4.19 25.02 0.08
C PHE A 481 4.97 23.96 0.87
N GLU A 482 6.29 24.12 1.01
CA GLU A 482 7.08 23.33 1.96
C GLU A 482 6.80 23.77 3.41
N ASP A 483 6.39 25.03 3.61
CA ASP A 483 5.87 25.54 4.87
C ASP A 483 4.38 25.18 5.00
N TYR A 484 4.05 24.45 6.07
CA TYR A 484 2.70 23.98 6.32
C TYR A 484 1.73 25.12 6.66
N GLU A 485 2.15 26.13 7.41
CA GLU A 485 1.29 27.27 7.76
C GLU A 485 0.94 28.08 6.51
N TYR A 486 1.94 28.33 5.66
CA TYR A 486 1.75 29.01 4.39
C TYR A 486 0.77 28.26 3.48
N LEU A 487 0.94 26.94 3.32
CA LEU A 487 -0.01 26.10 2.57
C LEU A 487 -1.44 26.16 3.15
N MET A 488 -1.56 26.17 4.47
CA MET A 488 -2.84 26.20 5.15
C MET A 488 -3.56 27.55 5.00
N GLU A 489 -2.84 28.64 4.76
CA GLU A 489 -3.38 29.96 4.40
C GLU A 489 -3.77 30.01 2.92
N GLU A 490 -2.88 29.61 2.02
CA GLU A 490 -3.08 29.63 0.57
C GLU A 490 -4.21 28.70 0.09
N SER A 491 -4.61 27.74 0.91
CA SER A 491 -5.74 26.84 0.66
C SER A 491 -7.09 27.36 1.17
N LYS A 492 -7.16 28.53 1.80
CA LYS A 492 -8.44 29.17 2.15
C LYS A 492 -9.13 29.72 0.90
N SER A 493 -10.46 29.59 0.85
CA SER A 493 -11.26 30.08 -0.27
C SER A 493 -11.06 31.58 -0.55
N GLU A 494 -10.94 32.39 0.50
CA GLU A 494 -10.74 33.84 0.44
C GLU A 494 -9.42 34.16 -0.28
N LYS A 495 -8.34 33.47 0.12
CA LYS A 495 -7.02 33.66 -0.49
C LYS A 495 -6.99 33.18 -1.94
N ILE A 496 -7.67 32.08 -2.24
CA ILE A 496 -7.78 31.60 -3.62
C ILE A 496 -8.55 32.59 -4.50
N LEU A 497 -9.68 33.13 -4.02
CA LEU A 497 -10.44 34.14 -4.76
C LEU A 497 -9.62 35.41 -5.01
N GLU A 498 -8.86 35.87 -4.00
CA GLU A 498 -7.92 36.98 -4.17
C GLU A 498 -6.92 36.70 -5.30
N ASN A 499 -6.30 35.52 -5.32
CA ASN A 499 -5.35 35.13 -6.37
C ASN A 499 -6.00 35.04 -7.75
N LEU A 500 -7.21 34.49 -7.85
CA LEU A 500 -7.96 34.44 -9.11
C LEU A 500 -8.27 35.84 -9.65
N ASN A 501 -8.70 36.76 -8.78
CA ASN A 501 -8.99 38.14 -9.13
C ASN A 501 -7.73 38.92 -9.55
N ASN A 502 -6.58 38.60 -8.94
CA ASN A 502 -5.29 39.23 -9.23
C ASN A 502 -4.57 38.63 -10.46
N GLY A 503 -5.17 37.66 -11.15
CA GLY A 503 -4.58 37.04 -12.34
C GLY A 503 -3.60 35.88 -12.06
N ASP A 504 -3.38 35.49 -10.80
CA ASP A 504 -2.56 34.32 -10.43
C ASP A 504 -3.39 33.02 -10.48
N TYR A 505 -4.03 32.77 -11.62
CA TYR A 505 -4.92 31.62 -11.80
C TYR A 505 -4.22 30.43 -12.47
N LEU A 506 -3.15 30.64 -13.23
CA LEU A 506 -2.49 29.59 -14.02
C LEU A 506 -2.04 28.39 -13.18
N ARG A 507 -1.68 28.63 -11.91
CA ARG A 507 -1.33 27.58 -10.96
C ARG A 507 -2.46 26.59 -10.68
N TYR A 508 -3.72 26.99 -10.85
CA TYR A 508 -4.88 26.13 -10.62
C TYR A 508 -5.36 25.39 -11.88
N PHE A 509 -5.06 25.91 -13.07
CA PHE A 509 -5.44 25.32 -14.37
C PHE A 509 -4.47 24.20 -14.80
N GLN A 510 -4.26 23.21 -13.92
CA GLN A 510 -3.33 22.12 -14.17
C GLN A 510 -4.03 20.82 -14.52
N VAL A 511 -3.67 20.27 -15.68
CA VAL A 511 -4.14 18.94 -16.13
C VAL A 511 -3.14 17.87 -15.72
N PRO A 512 -3.54 16.76 -15.07
CA PRO A 512 -2.65 15.64 -14.80
C PRO A 512 -2.09 15.03 -16.09
N PRO A 513 -0.83 14.54 -16.09
CA PRO A 513 -0.24 13.91 -17.26
C PRO A 513 -0.97 12.61 -17.63
N TYR A 514 -0.94 12.27 -18.92
CA TYR A 514 -1.46 11.00 -19.41
C TYR A 514 -0.46 9.87 -19.22
N ILE A 515 -0.98 8.72 -18.76
CA ILE A 515 -0.40 7.38 -18.96
C ILE A 515 -0.98 6.84 -20.26
N THR A 516 -0.10 6.53 -21.21
CA THR A 516 -0.46 5.94 -22.50
C THR A 516 -0.38 4.42 -22.47
N LYS A 517 -0.78 3.78 -23.56
CA LYS A 517 -0.58 2.35 -23.80
C LYS A 517 0.92 1.97 -23.70
N ASP A 518 1.79 2.74 -24.35
CA ASP A 518 3.24 2.51 -24.37
C ASP A 518 3.90 2.72 -22.99
N ASP A 519 3.36 3.63 -22.17
CA ASP A 519 3.78 3.76 -20.77
C ASP A 519 3.47 2.46 -20.00
N LEU A 520 2.26 1.91 -20.17
CA LEU A 520 1.87 0.63 -19.54
C LEU A 520 2.72 -0.55 -20.01
N GLU A 521 2.94 -0.69 -21.32
CA GLU A 521 3.74 -1.79 -21.87
C GLU A 521 5.17 -1.75 -21.31
N ARG A 522 5.76 -0.56 -21.13
CA ARG A 522 7.06 -0.38 -20.48
C ARG A 522 7.07 -0.75 -19.00
N LEU A 523 6.00 -0.41 -18.26
CA LEU A 523 5.85 -0.76 -16.85
C LEU A 523 5.78 -2.27 -16.63
N LEU A 524 5.15 -3.00 -17.55
CA LEU A 524 4.94 -4.45 -17.47
C LEU A 524 6.14 -5.28 -17.93
N ARG A 525 7.30 -4.67 -18.20
CA ARG A 525 8.52 -5.40 -18.55
C ARG A 525 9.16 -6.08 -17.33
N PRO A 526 9.90 -7.19 -17.52
CA PRO A 526 10.52 -7.93 -16.42
C PRO A 526 11.66 -7.16 -15.72
N ASP A 527 12.25 -6.14 -16.36
CA ASP A 527 13.22 -5.20 -15.77
C ASP A 527 12.57 -4.00 -15.06
N ALA A 528 11.23 -3.89 -15.08
CA ALA A 528 10.46 -2.78 -14.53
C ALA A 528 9.58 -3.21 -13.35
N LEU A 529 8.26 -2.96 -13.39
CA LEU A 529 7.35 -3.21 -12.27
C LEU A 529 6.85 -4.66 -12.16
N LEU A 530 6.99 -5.45 -13.22
CA LEU A 530 6.40 -6.79 -13.28
C LEU A 530 6.80 -7.71 -12.10
N PRO A 531 8.07 -7.72 -11.63
CA PRO A 531 8.45 -8.52 -10.46
C PRO A 531 7.76 -8.11 -9.16
N TYR A 532 7.50 -6.81 -8.99
CA TYR A 532 6.83 -6.25 -7.81
C TYR A 532 5.33 -6.53 -7.84
N ILE A 533 4.71 -6.40 -9.02
CA ILE A 533 3.33 -6.85 -9.27
C ILE A 533 3.20 -8.33 -8.89
N ALA A 534 4.17 -9.16 -9.29
CA ALA A 534 4.15 -10.58 -8.97
C ALA A 534 4.20 -10.87 -7.47
N PHE A 535 5.03 -10.11 -6.77
CA PHE A 535 5.17 -10.21 -5.32
C PHE A 535 3.86 -9.86 -4.61
N ILE A 536 3.21 -8.77 -5.00
CA ILE A 536 1.92 -8.35 -4.43
C ILE A 536 0.85 -9.41 -4.70
N VAL A 537 0.73 -9.85 -5.95
CA VAL A 537 -0.26 -10.86 -6.32
C VAL A 537 -0.03 -12.19 -5.58
N ARG A 538 1.24 -12.54 -5.31
CA ARG A 538 1.59 -13.75 -4.56
C ARG A 538 1.18 -13.66 -3.09
N PHE A 539 1.55 -12.58 -2.42
CA PHE A 539 1.45 -12.47 -0.98
C PHE A 539 0.18 -11.77 -0.51
N SER A 540 -0.56 -11.13 -1.41
CA SER A 540 -1.50 -10.04 -1.11
C SER A 540 -0.82 -8.80 -0.51
N GLU A 541 -1.47 -7.64 -0.57
CA GLU A 541 -0.84 -6.37 -0.17
C GLU A 541 -0.36 -6.40 1.30
N ARG A 542 -1.18 -6.97 2.20
CA ARG A 542 -0.87 -7.09 3.64
C ARG A 542 0.41 -7.87 3.92
N TRP A 543 0.55 -9.07 3.36
CA TRP A 543 1.73 -9.89 3.65
C TRP A 543 2.95 -9.48 2.83
N ALA A 544 2.77 -8.64 1.82
CA ALA A 544 3.85 -8.02 1.08
C ALA A 544 4.58 -6.96 1.92
N THR A 545 3.86 -6.14 2.69
CA THR A 545 4.45 -5.11 3.57
C THR A 545 5.07 -5.68 4.85
N ASP A 546 4.61 -6.84 5.31
CA ASP A 546 5.06 -7.44 6.58
C ASP A 546 6.38 -8.22 6.44
N ARG A 547 6.97 -8.32 5.24
CA ARG A 547 8.23 -9.04 5.03
C ARG A 547 9.41 -8.30 5.63
N THR A 548 10.43 -9.07 5.99
CA THR A 548 11.75 -8.53 6.27
C THR A 548 12.41 -8.10 4.96
N GLN A 549 13.35 -7.15 5.01
CA GLN A 549 14.12 -6.72 3.84
C GLN A 549 14.75 -7.91 3.10
N GLY A 550 15.35 -8.86 3.84
CA GLY A 550 15.95 -10.05 3.25
C GLY A 550 14.93 -10.92 2.50
N SER A 551 13.73 -11.13 3.08
CA SER A 551 12.68 -11.90 2.42
C SER A 551 12.17 -11.18 1.17
N TYR A 552 11.94 -9.87 1.24
CA TYR A 552 11.55 -9.05 0.08
C TYR A 552 12.59 -9.15 -1.05
N ASN A 553 13.87 -8.90 -0.75
CA ASN A 553 14.96 -8.96 -1.74
C ASN A 553 15.03 -10.32 -2.43
N TYR A 554 14.90 -11.41 -1.67
CA TYR A 554 14.87 -12.77 -2.22
C TYR A 554 13.73 -12.95 -3.23
N TRP A 555 12.50 -12.59 -2.85
CA TRP A 555 11.34 -12.82 -3.71
C TRP A 555 11.34 -11.92 -4.94
N ILE A 556 11.74 -10.65 -4.81
CA ILE A 556 11.87 -9.75 -5.97
C ILE A 556 12.91 -10.28 -6.94
N LYS A 557 14.08 -10.72 -6.46
CA LYS A 557 15.12 -11.29 -7.34
C LYS A 557 14.64 -12.61 -7.98
N LEU A 558 13.90 -13.45 -7.24
CA LEU A 558 13.25 -14.65 -7.80
C LEU A 558 12.25 -14.31 -8.91
N TYR A 559 11.37 -13.34 -8.68
CA TYR A 559 10.38 -12.95 -9.69
C TYR A 559 11.03 -12.31 -10.89
N SER A 560 12.02 -11.46 -10.67
CA SER A 560 12.82 -10.85 -11.73
C SER A 560 13.42 -11.93 -12.62
N LEU A 561 14.12 -12.92 -12.06
CA LEU A 561 14.68 -14.06 -12.82
C LEU A 561 13.62 -14.84 -13.58
N LYS A 562 12.57 -15.31 -12.89
CA LYS A 562 11.54 -16.15 -13.51
C LYS A 562 10.84 -15.42 -14.66
N MET A 563 10.57 -14.13 -14.47
CA MET A 563 9.93 -13.30 -15.46
C MET A 563 10.87 -12.96 -16.60
N TYR A 564 12.16 -12.72 -16.33
CA TYR A 564 13.16 -12.43 -17.34
C TYR A 564 13.25 -13.51 -18.41
N TYR A 565 13.63 -14.71 -18.00
CA TYR A 565 13.85 -15.82 -18.93
C TYR A 565 12.55 -16.26 -19.58
N GLY A 566 11.46 -16.29 -18.81
CA GLY A 566 10.14 -16.64 -19.34
C GLY A 566 9.61 -15.64 -20.36
N TYR A 567 9.78 -14.34 -20.11
CA TYR A 567 9.38 -13.27 -21.03
C TYR A 567 10.18 -13.36 -22.33
N ILE A 568 11.52 -13.38 -22.24
CA ILE A 568 12.39 -13.40 -23.42
C ILE A 568 12.16 -14.65 -24.28
N LEU A 569 12.04 -15.82 -23.66
CA LEU A 569 11.77 -17.04 -24.43
C LEU A 569 10.46 -16.96 -25.20
N ASN A 570 9.42 -16.36 -24.64
CA ASN A 570 8.16 -16.20 -25.34
C ASN A 570 8.26 -15.17 -26.47
N GLU A 571 8.88 -14.02 -26.23
CA GLU A 571 9.09 -13.00 -27.28
C GLU A 571 9.87 -13.60 -28.47
N LEU A 572 10.94 -14.35 -28.20
CA LEU A 572 11.74 -14.99 -29.24
C LEU A 572 11.03 -16.16 -29.93
N MET A 573 10.02 -16.77 -29.30
CA MET A 573 9.21 -17.82 -29.90
C MET A 573 8.22 -17.28 -30.94
N LEU A 574 7.82 -16.01 -30.81
CA LEU A 574 6.88 -15.35 -31.72
C LEU A 574 7.55 -14.86 -33.02
N ILE A 575 8.88 -14.85 -33.05
CA ILE A 575 9.65 -14.44 -34.22
C ILE A 575 9.52 -15.50 -35.31
N ASP A 576 9.12 -15.04 -36.49
CA ASP A 576 9.12 -15.80 -37.72
C ASP A 576 10.07 -15.14 -38.73
N PHE A 577 11.27 -15.70 -38.85
CA PHE A 577 12.30 -15.18 -39.76
C PHE A 577 11.89 -15.18 -41.24
N GLU A 578 10.83 -15.91 -41.62
CA GLU A 578 10.33 -15.95 -42.99
C GLU A 578 9.31 -14.84 -43.28
N THR A 579 8.55 -14.39 -42.28
CA THR A 579 7.43 -13.46 -42.46
C THR A 579 7.63 -12.10 -41.80
N ASP A 580 8.45 -12.01 -40.76
CA ASP A 580 8.76 -10.75 -40.08
C ASP A 580 9.65 -9.85 -40.95
N THR A 581 9.36 -8.56 -40.92
CA THR A 581 10.19 -7.56 -41.61
C THR A 581 11.56 -7.40 -40.93
N LYS A 582 12.54 -6.91 -41.68
CA LYS A 582 13.88 -6.61 -41.14
C LYS A 582 13.83 -5.65 -39.94
N GLU A 583 12.95 -4.66 -40.00
CA GLU A 583 12.76 -3.69 -38.91
C GLU A 583 12.17 -4.35 -37.65
N GLU A 584 11.18 -5.24 -37.81
CA GLU A 584 10.62 -6.00 -36.69
C GLU A 584 11.66 -6.91 -36.02
N LEU A 585 12.48 -7.60 -36.82
CA LEU A 585 13.56 -8.45 -36.32
C LEU A 585 14.64 -7.64 -35.60
N GLU A 586 15.05 -6.49 -36.14
CA GLU A 586 16.03 -5.59 -35.51
C GLU A 586 15.48 -5.01 -34.19
N ASN A 587 14.20 -4.64 -34.15
CA ASN A 587 13.54 -4.15 -32.95
C ASN A 587 13.43 -5.25 -31.87
N ALA A 588 13.02 -6.47 -32.23
CA ALA A 588 12.95 -7.59 -31.31
C ALA A 588 14.35 -7.97 -30.77
N HIS A 589 15.37 -7.94 -31.63
CA HIS A 589 16.76 -8.19 -31.24
C HIS A 589 17.25 -7.15 -30.25
N LYS A 590 17.11 -5.87 -30.60
CA LYS A 590 17.52 -4.76 -29.75
C LYS A 590 16.81 -4.79 -28.40
N MET A 591 15.49 -4.98 -28.39
CA MET A 591 14.70 -5.10 -27.16
C MET A 591 15.24 -6.22 -26.26
N THR A 592 15.48 -7.40 -26.82
CA THR A 592 15.93 -8.57 -26.06
C THR A 592 17.33 -8.36 -25.45
N ILE A 593 18.23 -7.71 -26.21
CA ILE A 593 19.58 -7.39 -25.74
C ILE A 593 19.55 -6.30 -24.67
N ASP A 594 18.78 -5.24 -24.88
CA ASP A 594 18.66 -4.12 -23.94
C ASP A 594 18.06 -4.59 -22.61
N LEU A 595 17.12 -5.53 -22.65
CA LEU A 595 16.69 -6.25 -21.46
C LEU A 595 17.91 -6.87 -20.75
N PHE A 596 18.62 -7.83 -21.35
CA PHE A 596 19.74 -8.48 -20.66
C PHE A 596 20.85 -7.53 -20.17
N LYS A 597 21.11 -6.43 -20.87
CA LYS A 597 22.05 -5.38 -20.42
C LYS A 597 21.58 -4.64 -19.18
N ASN A 598 20.29 -4.33 -19.12
CA ASN A 598 19.69 -3.60 -17.99
C ASN A 598 19.37 -4.52 -16.80
N SER A 599 19.45 -5.83 -17.01
CA SER A 599 19.29 -6.82 -15.97
C SER A 599 20.56 -6.93 -15.10
N ASN A 600 20.41 -6.96 -13.78
CA ASN A 600 21.51 -7.28 -12.85
C ASN A 600 21.75 -8.80 -12.76
N LEU A 601 21.72 -9.48 -13.90
CA LEU A 601 21.90 -10.93 -14.01
C LEU A 601 23.36 -11.26 -14.32
N ASN A 602 23.91 -12.20 -13.56
CA ASN A 602 25.31 -12.63 -13.70
C ASN A 602 25.53 -13.37 -15.03
N SER A 603 24.50 -14.05 -15.55
CA SER A 603 24.56 -14.73 -16.84
C SER A 603 24.37 -13.80 -18.05
N GLY A 604 24.10 -12.50 -17.85
CA GLY A 604 23.60 -11.60 -18.90
C GLY A 604 24.45 -11.58 -20.17
N LYS A 605 25.78 -11.52 -20.03
CA LYS A 605 26.73 -11.56 -21.17
C LYS A 605 26.62 -12.86 -21.99
N HIS A 606 26.42 -14.00 -21.33
CA HIS A 606 26.30 -15.29 -21.98
C HIS A 606 24.95 -15.46 -22.66
N SER A 607 23.88 -15.00 -22.00
CA SER A 607 22.54 -14.98 -22.59
C SER A 607 22.52 -14.14 -23.88
N ILE A 608 23.13 -12.95 -23.86
CA ILE A 608 23.32 -12.09 -25.03
C ILE A 608 24.04 -12.83 -26.17
N PHE A 609 25.10 -13.57 -25.87
CA PHE A 609 25.83 -14.34 -26.87
C PHE A 609 24.95 -15.37 -27.59
N TYR A 610 24.13 -16.13 -26.87
CA TYR A 610 23.23 -17.10 -27.49
C TYR A 610 22.07 -16.45 -28.24
N ILE A 611 21.55 -15.33 -27.74
CA ILE A 611 20.54 -14.54 -28.46
C ILE A 611 21.09 -14.03 -29.79
N ASN A 612 22.31 -13.49 -29.80
CA ASN A 612 22.98 -13.08 -31.05
C ASN A 612 23.15 -14.26 -32.00
N LYS A 613 23.45 -15.46 -31.51
CA LYS A 613 23.50 -16.66 -32.36
C LYS A 613 22.13 -17.02 -32.94
N PHE A 614 21.04 -16.83 -32.18
CA PHE A 614 19.69 -17.09 -32.65
C PHE A 614 19.24 -16.10 -33.75
N PHE A 615 19.44 -14.79 -33.56
CA PHE A 615 19.12 -13.79 -34.59
C PHE A 615 19.99 -13.90 -35.85
N ASN A 616 21.21 -14.44 -35.71
CA ASN A 616 22.05 -14.81 -36.85
C ASN A 616 21.73 -16.20 -37.43
N GLN A 617 20.63 -16.83 -37.02
CA GLN A 617 20.16 -18.15 -37.44
C GLN A 617 21.19 -19.29 -37.27
N LYS A 618 22.17 -19.12 -36.37
CA LYS A 618 23.21 -20.13 -36.08
C LYS A 618 22.77 -21.22 -35.10
N ILE A 619 21.67 -20.99 -34.37
CA ILE A 619 21.05 -21.96 -33.47
C ILE A 619 19.53 -21.87 -33.60
N SER A 620 18.84 -23.00 -33.41
CA SER A 620 17.38 -23.02 -33.37
C SER A 620 16.84 -22.47 -32.05
N TYR A 621 15.56 -22.05 -32.05
CA TYR A 621 14.84 -21.66 -30.83
C TYR A 621 14.93 -22.74 -29.74
N ARG A 622 14.80 -24.03 -30.10
CA ARG A 622 14.89 -25.15 -29.14
C ARG A 622 16.25 -25.22 -28.45
N ALA A 623 17.33 -24.97 -29.19
CA ALA A 623 18.69 -24.94 -28.64
C ALA A 623 18.89 -23.72 -27.73
N LEU A 624 18.41 -22.54 -28.15
CA LEU A 624 18.42 -21.34 -27.32
C LEU A 624 17.63 -21.53 -26.01
N ASN A 625 16.43 -22.09 -26.09
CA ASN A 625 15.55 -22.34 -24.96
C ASN A 625 16.23 -23.20 -23.89
N ARG A 626 16.88 -24.29 -24.31
CA ARG A 626 17.66 -25.13 -23.39
C ARG A 626 18.75 -24.32 -22.67
N LYS A 627 19.54 -23.53 -23.41
CA LYS A 627 20.63 -22.73 -22.82
C LYS A 627 20.12 -21.65 -21.85
N LEU A 628 19.09 -20.90 -22.24
CA LEU A 628 18.47 -19.90 -21.36
C LEU A 628 17.84 -20.53 -20.11
N THR A 629 17.24 -21.72 -20.23
CA THR A 629 16.74 -22.49 -19.08
C THR A 629 17.87 -22.94 -18.15
N ASP A 630 19.01 -23.36 -18.70
CA ASP A 630 20.18 -23.75 -17.92
C ASP A 630 20.77 -22.56 -17.13
N PHE A 631 20.83 -21.36 -17.74
CA PHE A 631 21.24 -20.13 -17.06
C PHE A 631 20.26 -19.74 -15.94
N TYR A 632 18.95 -19.77 -16.20
CA TYR A 632 17.94 -19.53 -15.17
C TYR A 632 18.11 -20.46 -13.97
N ASN A 633 18.27 -21.76 -14.24
CA ASN A 633 18.44 -22.76 -13.21
C ASN A 633 19.70 -22.52 -12.39
N TRP A 634 20.81 -22.11 -13.02
CA TRP A 634 22.02 -21.74 -12.30
C TRP A 634 21.78 -20.53 -11.37
N GLU A 635 21.27 -19.42 -11.87
CA GLU A 635 21.03 -18.21 -11.05
C GLU A 635 20.04 -18.47 -9.90
N PHE A 636 18.98 -19.24 -10.17
CA PHE A 636 17.98 -19.54 -9.17
C PHE A 636 18.49 -20.49 -8.07
N TYR A 637 19.11 -21.61 -8.46
CA TYR A 637 19.49 -22.65 -7.50
C TYR A 637 20.85 -22.39 -6.85
N TYR A 638 21.79 -21.82 -7.59
CA TYR A 638 23.17 -21.65 -7.15
C TYR A 638 23.43 -20.30 -6.50
N GLU A 639 22.80 -19.22 -6.94
CA GLU A 639 23.02 -17.90 -6.35
C GLU A 639 21.94 -17.55 -5.32
N LEU A 640 20.67 -17.66 -5.70
CA LEU A 640 19.56 -17.26 -4.83
C LEU A 640 19.29 -18.22 -3.68
N LYS A 641 19.19 -19.53 -3.96
CA LYS A 641 18.85 -20.54 -2.95
C LYS A 641 20.00 -20.86 -2.00
N TYR A 642 21.23 -20.78 -2.48
CA TYR A 642 22.45 -21.07 -1.73
C TYR A 642 22.73 -20.02 -0.63
N GLU A 643 22.54 -18.73 -0.90
CA GLU A 643 22.74 -17.67 0.11
C GLU A 643 21.76 -17.76 1.29
N GLU A 644 20.53 -18.20 1.06
CA GLU A 644 19.57 -18.46 2.15
C GLU A 644 19.93 -19.72 2.96
N LEU A 645 20.45 -20.77 2.32
CA LEU A 645 20.88 -22.00 2.99
C LEU A 645 22.12 -21.78 3.87
N MET A 646 23.04 -20.91 3.45
CA MET A 646 24.27 -20.57 4.21
C MET A 646 24.00 -19.69 5.44
N LYS A 647 22.84 -19.02 5.50
CA LYS A 647 22.42 -18.18 6.64
C LYS A 647 21.50 -18.92 7.62
N MET A 648 21.15 -20.18 7.33
CA MET A 648 20.39 -20.99 8.27
C MET A 648 21.28 -21.44 9.43
N ASP A 649 20.79 -21.16 10.64
CA ASP A 649 21.38 -21.69 11.87
C ASP A 649 21.48 -23.23 11.79
N PRO A 650 22.63 -23.84 12.10
CA PRO A 650 22.82 -25.30 12.10
C PRO A 650 21.76 -26.08 12.91
N SER A 651 21.19 -25.45 13.95
CA SER A 651 20.09 -26.01 14.74
C SER A 651 18.78 -26.10 13.97
N LYS A 652 18.51 -25.17 13.05
CA LYS A 652 17.34 -25.19 12.15
C LYS A 652 17.47 -26.26 11.07
N ILE A 653 18.69 -26.50 10.56
CA ILE A 653 18.97 -27.61 9.64
C ILE A 653 18.69 -28.96 10.34
N LYS A 654 19.05 -29.09 11.62
CA LYS A 654 18.73 -30.28 12.44
C LYS A 654 17.22 -30.49 12.63
N VAL A 655 16.44 -29.44 12.82
CA VAL A 655 14.97 -29.51 12.93
C VAL A 655 14.33 -29.84 11.57
N PHE A 656 14.83 -29.23 10.51
CA PHE A 656 14.43 -29.46 9.12
C PHE A 656 14.64 -30.92 8.67
N MET A 657 15.73 -31.57 9.12
CA MET A 657 16.01 -32.98 8.83
C MET A 657 15.11 -33.99 9.57
N LYS A 658 14.35 -33.54 10.58
CA LYS A 658 13.41 -34.40 11.33
C LYS A 658 12.03 -34.49 10.66
N ASP A 659 11.64 -33.52 9.85
CA ASP A 659 10.38 -33.54 9.11
C ASP A 659 10.56 -34.24 7.75
N GLN A 660 9.93 -35.40 7.58
CA GLN A 660 10.11 -36.22 6.37
C GLN A 660 9.55 -35.57 5.09
N GLU A 661 8.53 -34.72 5.18
CA GLU A 661 7.88 -34.13 4.00
C GLU A 661 8.67 -32.92 3.48
N GLU A 662 9.11 -32.04 4.40
CA GLU A 662 10.04 -30.96 4.10
C GLU A 662 11.38 -31.52 3.58
N ARG A 663 11.89 -32.61 4.18
CA ARG A 663 13.11 -33.31 3.73
C ARG A 663 12.98 -33.88 2.32
N ARG A 664 11.87 -34.54 1.97
CA ARG A 664 11.64 -35.05 0.59
C ARG A 664 11.57 -33.91 -0.43
N LYS A 665 10.90 -32.81 -0.10
CA LYS A 665 10.83 -31.62 -0.97
C LYS A 665 12.20 -30.96 -1.14
N PHE A 666 13.03 -30.97 -0.10
CA PHE A 666 14.40 -30.50 -0.14
C PHE A 666 15.30 -31.39 -1.00
N LEU A 667 15.34 -32.69 -0.75
CA LEU A 667 16.13 -33.65 -1.52
C LEU A 667 15.76 -33.62 -3.01
N LYS A 668 14.47 -33.48 -3.34
CA LYS A 668 14.01 -33.31 -4.73
C LYS A 668 14.55 -32.02 -5.38
N LYS A 669 14.60 -30.91 -4.63
CA LYS A 669 15.23 -29.66 -5.09
C LYS A 669 16.75 -29.77 -5.17
N PHE A 670 17.36 -30.60 -4.32
CA PHE A 670 18.79 -30.82 -4.25
C PHE A 670 19.28 -31.75 -5.38
N TYR A 671 18.48 -32.73 -5.77
CA TYR A 671 18.72 -33.56 -6.97
C TYR A 671 18.66 -32.73 -8.26
N ILE A 672 17.77 -31.74 -8.31
CA ILE A 672 17.75 -30.74 -9.40
C ILE A 672 19.05 -29.94 -9.41
N LEU A 673 19.53 -29.49 -8.24
CA LEU A 673 20.83 -28.82 -8.07
C LEU A 673 22.00 -29.68 -8.56
N GLN A 674 22.01 -30.97 -8.22
CA GLN A 674 23.03 -31.92 -8.67
C GLN A 674 23.01 -32.08 -10.19
N ASN A 675 21.83 -32.27 -10.80
CA ASN A 675 21.70 -32.38 -12.25
C ASN A 675 22.12 -31.09 -12.98
N ILE A 676 21.84 -29.92 -12.39
CA ILE A 676 22.31 -28.62 -12.90
C ILE A 676 23.83 -28.59 -12.84
N VAL A 677 24.42 -28.93 -11.71
CA VAL A 677 25.88 -28.98 -11.51
C VAL A 677 26.57 -29.92 -12.51
N GLU A 678 26.02 -31.11 -12.74
CA GLU A 678 26.53 -32.07 -13.75
C GLU A 678 26.38 -31.52 -15.18
N THR A 679 25.24 -30.90 -15.50
CA THR A 679 24.99 -30.25 -16.81
C THR A 679 25.99 -29.12 -17.06
N TRP A 680 26.34 -28.36 -16.03
CA TRP A 680 27.29 -27.26 -16.10
C TRP A 680 28.74 -27.72 -16.18
N ALA A 681 29.12 -28.81 -15.50
CA ALA A 681 30.42 -29.45 -15.69
C ALA A 681 30.63 -29.89 -17.15
N ASN A 682 29.57 -30.43 -17.76
CA ASN A 682 29.57 -30.82 -19.18
C ASN A 682 29.62 -29.61 -20.11
N TYR A 683 28.86 -28.54 -19.80
CA TYR A 683 28.89 -27.28 -20.55
C TYR A 683 30.24 -26.57 -20.50
N TYR A 684 30.93 -26.58 -19.35
CA TYR A 684 32.28 -26.00 -19.24
C TYR A 684 33.32 -26.80 -20.01
N SER A 685 33.16 -28.13 -20.03
CA SER A 685 33.97 -28.99 -20.90
C SER A 685 33.79 -28.60 -22.38
N GLU A 686 32.56 -28.24 -22.80
CA GLU A 686 32.29 -27.73 -24.16
C GLU A 686 32.87 -26.32 -24.41
N ILE A 687 32.81 -25.40 -23.44
CA ILE A 687 33.37 -24.03 -23.59
C ILE A 687 34.89 -24.04 -23.75
N ILE A 688 35.60 -24.88 -22.98
CA ILE A 688 37.07 -24.99 -23.03
C ILE A 688 37.54 -25.59 -24.35
N ILE A 689 36.71 -26.45 -24.97
CA ILE A 689 36.92 -26.95 -26.33
C ILE A 689 36.78 -25.83 -27.37
N ILE A 690 35.91 -24.84 -27.13
CA ILE A 690 35.61 -23.76 -28.08
C ILE A 690 36.57 -22.56 -27.95
N ASN A 691 37.13 -22.29 -26.77
CA ASN A 691 38.12 -21.22 -26.52
C ASN A 691 39.38 -21.79 -25.83
N PRO A 692 40.35 -22.34 -26.60
CA PRO A 692 41.52 -23.04 -26.05
C PRO A 692 42.41 -22.16 -25.17
N GLU A 693 42.34 -20.84 -25.37
CA GLU A 693 43.20 -19.83 -24.73
C GLU A 693 42.81 -19.58 -23.25
N LEU A 694 41.64 -20.07 -22.82
CA LEU A 694 41.21 -20.08 -21.43
C LEU A 694 41.74 -21.30 -20.63
N ARG A 695 42.50 -22.21 -21.27
CA ARG A 695 43.18 -23.31 -20.58
C ARG A 695 44.39 -22.79 -19.82
N THR A 696 44.29 -22.76 -18.50
CA THR A 696 45.46 -22.79 -17.62
C THR A 696 45.58 -24.15 -16.96
N GLU A 697 46.80 -24.58 -16.66
CA GLU A 697 47.07 -25.88 -16.01
C GLU A 697 46.28 -26.03 -14.68
N ILE A 698 46.00 -24.91 -14.01
CA ILE A 698 45.18 -24.83 -12.79
C ILE A 698 43.69 -25.08 -13.10
N LYS A 699 43.15 -24.54 -14.21
CA LYS A 699 41.74 -24.74 -14.63
C LYS A 699 41.50 -26.18 -15.10
N ASP A 700 42.44 -26.76 -15.86
CA ASP A 700 42.36 -28.17 -16.30
C ASP A 700 42.50 -29.14 -15.11
N LYS A 701 43.46 -28.90 -14.19
CA LYS A 701 43.56 -29.67 -12.95
C LYS A 701 42.32 -29.52 -12.06
N ALA A 702 41.73 -28.32 -11.95
CA ALA A 702 40.52 -28.11 -11.16
C ALA A 702 39.31 -28.85 -11.76
N LEU A 703 39.14 -28.84 -13.08
CA LEU A 703 38.09 -29.59 -13.78
C LEU A 703 38.31 -31.10 -13.69
N GLU A 704 39.54 -31.58 -13.82
CA GLU A 704 39.86 -32.99 -13.66
C GLU A 704 39.62 -33.46 -12.21
N LEU A 705 40.08 -32.69 -11.21
CA LEU A 705 39.84 -32.98 -9.80
C LEU A 705 38.33 -32.96 -9.48
N TYR A 706 37.60 -32.04 -10.09
CA TYR A 706 36.16 -31.91 -9.93
C TYR A 706 35.41 -33.06 -10.57
N HIS A 707 35.76 -33.44 -11.80
CA HIS A 707 35.20 -34.59 -12.50
C HIS A 707 35.51 -35.89 -11.75
N ARG A 708 36.75 -36.09 -11.28
CA ARG A 708 37.12 -37.22 -10.42
C ARG A 708 36.32 -37.23 -9.12
N ARG A 709 36.12 -36.08 -8.47
CA ARG A 709 35.33 -35.99 -7.23
C ARG A 709 33.85 -36.27 -7.48
N LEU A 710 33.28 -35.82 -8.59
CA LEU A 710 31.90 -36.14 -9.00
C LEU A 710 31.72 -37.62 -9.34
N VAL A 711 32.65 -38.22 -10.09
CA VAL A 711 32.65 -39.65 -10.40
C VAL A 711 32.84 -40.49 -9.13
N HIS A 712 33.77 -40.10 -8.26
CA HIS A 712 33.98 -40.76 -6.97
C HIS A 712 32.77 -40.64 -6.06
N LEU A 713 32.11 -39.47 -6.03
CA LEU A 713 30.85 -39.27 -5.31
C LEU A 713 29.75 -40.15 -5.88
N LYS A 714 29.51 -40.11 -7.20
CA LYS A 714 28.53 -40.96 -7.88
C LYS A 714 28.73 -42.43 -7.53
N LYS A 715 29.98 -42.89 -7.58
CA LYS A 715 30.35 -44.25 -7.17
C LYS A 715 30.07 -44.53 -5.70
N ARG A 716 30.42 -43.60 -4.79
CA ARG A 716 30.11 -43.71 -3.35
C ARG A 716 28.61 -43.71 -3.06
N LEU A 717 27.82 -43.00 -3.87
CA LEU A 717 26.36 -42.95 -3.78
C LEU A 717 25.71 -44.25 -4.27
N GLU A 718 26.26 -44.83 -5.33
CA GLU A 718 25.89 -46.17 -5.81
C GLU A 718 26.29 -47.25 -4.78
N GLU A 719 27.46 -47.13 -4.15
CA GLU A 719 27.96 -48.04 -3.10
C GLU A 719 27.16 -47.94 -1.78
N LEU A 720 26.59 -46.78 -1.46
CA LEU A 720 25.77 -46.56 -0.24
C LEU A 720 24.38 -47.19 -0.31
N ASN A 721 23.98 -47.74 -1.45
CA ASN A 721 22.76 -48.54 -1.70
C ASN A 721 21.58 -48.23 -0.75
N LEU A 722 21.03 -47.02 -0.87
CA LEU A 722 20.03 -46.41 0.04
C LEU A 722 18.69 -47.17 0.11
N GLU A 723 18.46 -48.11 -0.80
CA GLU A 723 17.27 -48.96 -0.86
C GLU A 723 17.29 -50.10 0.18
N ASN A 724 18.47 -50.51 0.66
CA ASN A 724 18.62 -51.63 1.60
C ASN A 724 18.83 -51.22 3.07
N ILE A 725 18.81 -49.92 3.39
CA ILE A 725 18.96 -49.43 4.76
C ILE A 725 17.58 -49.32 5.43
N SER A 726 17.23 -50.33 6.23
CA SER A 726 15.94 -50.43 6.93
C SER A 726 15.80 -49.50 8.15
N SER A 727 16.92 -49.03 8.70
CA SER A 727 16.95 -48.14 9.87
C SER A 727 16.83 -46.67 9.47
N LEU A 728 15.74 -46.02 9.91
CA LEU A 728 15.48 -44.60 9.69
C LEU A 728 16.62 -43.70 10.20
N ARG A 729 17.30 -44.10 11.28
CA ARG A 729 18.43 -43.37 11.87
C ARG A 729 19.69 -43.45 11.00
N LEU A 730 19.99 -44.63 10.44
CA LEU A 730 21.12 -44.82 9.52
C LEU A 730 20.86 -44.15 8.17
N LYS A 731 19.61 -44.18 7.68
CA LYS A 731 19.19 -43.45 6.49
C LYS A 731 19.34 -41.93 6.67
N ASN A 732 18.95 -41.40 7.83
CA ASN A 732 19.14 -39.98 8.15
C ASN A 732 20.63 -39.58 8.28
N LEU A 733 21.49 -40.47 8.79
CA LEU A 733 22.94 -40.24 8.88
C LEU A 733 23.62 -40.33 7.50
N ALA A 734 23.17 -41.24 6.63
CA ALA A 734 23.61 -41.35 5.25
C ALA A 734 23.17 -40.11 4.44
N ASP A 735 21.91 -39.68 4.56
CA ASP A 735 21.39 -38.44 3.94
C ASP A 735 22.17 -37.20 4.44
N LEU A 736 22.52 -37.13 5.73
CA LEU A 736 23.31 -36.04 6.30
C LEU A 736 24.76 -36.07 5.79
N ALA A 737 25.40 -37.23 5.75
CA ALA A 737 26.74 -37.41 5.18
C ALA A 737 26.76 -37.07 3.68
N HIS A 738 25.70 -37.41 2.96
CA HIS A 738 25.48 -37.08 1.55
C HIS A 738 25.37 -35.56 1.36
N ILE A 739 24.55 -34.87 2.15
CA ILE A 739 24.42 -33.41 2.12
C ILE A 739 25.75 -32.73 2.48
N ILE A 740 26.48 -33.21 3.50
CA ILE A 740 27.78 -32.66 3.91
C ILE A 740 28.86 -32.88 2.83
N CYS A 741 28.91 -34.06 2.20
CA CYS A 741 29.85 -34.33 1.10
C CYS A 741 29.56 -33.46 -0.13
N LEU A 742 28.28 -33.33 -0.53
CA LEU A 742 27.88 -32.45 -1.62
C LEU A 742 28.14 -30.97 -1.29
N TYR A 743 27.88 -30.55 -0.04
CA TYR A 743 28.20 -29.22 0.47
C TYR A 743 29.70 -28.91 0.40
N ASN A 744 30.55 -29.86 0.79
CA ASN A 744 32.00 -29.71 0.69
C ASN A 744 32.48 -29.69 -0.76
N ILE A 745 31.91 -30.50 -1.65
CA ILE A 745 32.21 -30.46 -3.10
C ILE A 745 31.78 -29.12 -3.70
N LEU A 746 30.62 -28.58 -3.31
CA LEU A 746 30.14 -27.26 -3.72
C LEU A 746 31.02 -26.11 -3.21
N ILE A 747 31.48 -26.17 -1.95
CA ILE A 747 32.42 -25.21 -1.37
C ILE A 747 33.78 -25.28 -2.06
N GLU A 748 34.29 -26.48 -2.32
CA GLU A 748 35.58 -26.68 -2.97
C GLU A 748 35.52 -26.27 -4.45
N PHE A 749 34.41 -26.57 -5.15
CA PHE A 749 34.14 -26.02 -6.48
C PHE A 749 34.18 -24.49 -6.42
N LYS A 750 33.47 -23.83 -5.49
CA LYS A 750 33.57 -22.37 -5.31
C LYS A 750 35.00 -21.91 -4.99
N ARG A 751 35.73 -22.61 -4.14
CA ARG A 751 37.07 -22.19 -3.70
C ARG A 751 38.10 -22.25 -4.82
N TYR A 752 38.01 -23.22 -5.72
CA TYR A 752 38.94 -23.37 -6.84
C TYR A 752 38.42 -22.72 -8.14
N PHE A 753 37.13 -22.84 -8.42
CA PHE A 753 36.50 -22.35 -9.66
C PHE A 753 36.22 -20.84 -9.63
N LEU A 754 35.62 -20.31 -8.55
CA LEU A 754 35.35 -18.86 -8.45
C LEU A 754 36.64 -18.05 -8.25
N ARG A 755 37.68 -18.60 -7.62
CA ARG A 755 39.01 -17.97 -7.61
C ARG A 755 39.66 -17.93 -8.99
N ALA A 756 39.46 -18.96 -9.82
CA ALA A 756 39.94 -18.99 -11.20
C ALA A 756 39.08 -18.13 -12.17
N TRP A 757 37.88 -17.73 -11.75
CA TRP A 757 36.94 -16.90 -12.52
C TRP A 757 36.99 -15.41 -12.16
N ILE A 758 37.31 -15.07 -10.90
CA ILE A 758 37.35 -13.67 -10.39
C ILE A 758 38.73 -13.01 -10.54
N TYR A 759 39.80 -13.80 -10.72
CA TYR A 759 41.17 -13.29 -10.89
C TYR A 759 41.65 -13.17 -12.35
N GLU A 760 40.71 -13.19 -13.31
CA GLU A 760 40.82 -12.63 -14.67
C GLU A 760 39.67 -11.62 -14.85
#